data_AF-A0A2V8TYH6-F1
#
_entry.id   AF-A0A2V8TYH6-F1
#
_cell.length_a   1.000
_cell.length_b   1.000
_cell.length_c   1.000
_cell.angle_alpha   90.00
_cell.angle_beta   90.00
_cell.angle_gamma   90.00
#
_symmetry.space_group_name_H-M   'P 1'
#
loop_
_entity.id
_entity.type
_entity.pdbx_description
1 polymer ?
#
loop_
_entity_poly.entity_id
_entity_poly.type
_entity_poly.pdbx_seq_one_letter_code
_entity_poly.pdbx_strand_id
1 'polypeptide(L)'
;MVMSFTSKTKNRYWADVRNYDRSGRLGIEYYCVEPEAQDPLASYFKFGAFLGGGLGSTHALDATPFTAEAELNEWRTLGPGHYRVYAVSDRIWRPPDAREQTPYHRVPEVIRSNTVEIEVNPPDPGWQSEQLRSATQTLSGPSSPEDSRHAARRLRFLNTKDSTKQLAKLFWGLNQRQPIGADLMFGLYGSPYRQLAIDSMHAELVVPDHAITNEFLGTLVNLQVTADPSWDPPSTDPGPGEAQAFWERRRAHTLEVMKAEIQTVVAALSRKTGSARALTLNGLLMAGGGDERLGQTIRPALIAAWADLPSEAQRDLIQYRWPLIAGPEMLPILHRIVAEPPPPARTEPAMTRDAALKHIYELDPAAGREAILGDLLNLKAQPGLDVIKLLPREDLAIALRPVIERIGNHDARELDYELVDRYGGDSALGVVQAAFEERLGKWDCASQSAMLRYFLRVAPEYGAREVSASLSARKYTRCYSFQLQELGKELPKAQQSAIDALDDPDADLVKDAVLALGRWGSSDAETALWARLQRFHWEWTGREDQLRSMPDYRSPGSRGVALEQELVSAIAKGTNWICPPDKLARLAELVWTKGQMQQIEGWVKEWKQGSAMIHASWFPEDNPTFSVLQYVQLTEDQLRAKLGQFPRGTQLRWQFWQPGQISPPVSMARQEAFYERMRRDAEQHGILLIKVNHP
;
A
#
# COMPACT_ATOMS: atom_id res chain seq x y z
N MET A 1 -6.56 -30.49 -10.20
CA MET A 1 -7.96 -30.78 -9.83
C MET A 1 -8.84 -29.67 -10.35
N VAL A 2 -10.02 -30.01 -10.88
CA VAL A 2 -11.02 -29.04 -11.33
C VAL A 2 -12.25 -29.21 -10.47
N MET A 3 -12.64 -28.15 -9.76
CA MET A 3 -13.88 -28.10 -8.99
C MET A 3 -14.92 -27.37 -9.83
N SER A 4 -16.11 -27.95 -9.97
CA SER A 4 -17.22 -27.39 -10.74
C SER A 4 -18.38 -27.08 -9.81
N PHE A 5 -18.81 -25.82 -9.79
CA PHE A 5 -19.88 -25.31 -8.94
C PHE A 5 -21.08 -24.95 -9.81
N THR A 6 -22.25 -25.48 -9.47
CA THR A 6 -23.53 -25.19 -10.14
C THR A 6 -24.62 -25.00 -9.09
N SER A 7 -25.67 -24.25 -9.43
CA SER A 7 -26.89 -24.20 -8.64
C SER A 7 -28.13 -24.47 -9.48
N LYS A 8 -29.04 -25.28 -8.96
CA LYS A 8 -30.38 -25.46 -9.53
C LYS A 8 -31.30 -24.27 -9.24
N THR A 9 -30.90 -23.38 -8.32
CA THR A 9 -31.69 -22.25 -7.87
C THR A 9 -31.01 -20.95 -8.29
N LYS A 10 -31.59 -20.29 -9.29
CA LYS A 10 -31.06 -19.03 -9.83
C LYS A 10 -30.99 -17.94 -8.75
N ASN A 11 -29.91 -17.16 -8.75
CA ASN A 11 -29.69 -16.03 -7.84
C ASN A 11 -29.80 -16.38 -6.35
N ARG A 12 -29.47 -17.62 -5.96
CA ARG A 12 -29.41 -18.01 -4.55
C ARG A 12 -27.99 -18.10 -4.01
N TYR A 13 -27.04 -18.53 -4.83
CA TYR A 13 -25.66 -18.78 -4.42
C TYR A 13 -24.68 -18.04 -5.33
N TRP A 14 -23.57 -17.61 -4.76
CA TRP A 14 -22.48 -16.93 -5.44
C TRP A 14 -21.16 -17.60 -5.06
N ALA A 15 -20.25 -17.68 -6.02
CA ALA A 15 -18.89 -18.14 -5.83
C ALA A 15 -17.90 -16.96 -5.83
N ASP A 16 -16.93 -16.96 -4.92
CA ASP A 16 -15.71 -16.18 -5.09
C ASP A 16 -14.91 -16.73 -6.28
N VAL A 17 -14.45 -15.90 -7.20
CA VAL A 17 -13.75 -16.38 -8.42
C VAL A 17 -12.22 -16.37 -8.31
N ARG A 18 -11.66 -15.99 -7.16
CA ARG A 18 -10.20 -15.92 -6.97
C ARG A 18 -9.57 -17.31 -6.93
N ASN A 19 -8.46 -17.53 -7.63
CA ASN A 19 -7.70 -18.79 -7.53
C ASN A 19 -6.38 -18.63 -6.75
N TYR A 20 -6.01 -17.40 -6.41
CA TYR A 20 -4.82 -17.08 -5.63
C TYR A 20 -5.02 -15.76 -4.90
N ASP A 21 -4.20 -15.52 -3.87
CA ASP A 21 -4.04 -14.22 -3.24
C ASP A 21 -2.59 -13.74 -3.38
N ARG A 22 -2.24 -12.62 -2.75
CA ARG A 22 -0.87 -12.08 -2.78
C ARG A 22 0.19 -12.98 -2.12
N SER A 23 -0.20 -13.99 -1.36
CA SER A 23 0.71 -14.99 -0.76
C SER A 23 1.01 -16.18 -1.67
N GLY A 24 0.28 -16.33 -2.78
CA GLY A 24 0.41 -17.45 -3.70
C GLY A 24 -0.43 -18.68 -3.35
N ARG A 25 -1.17 -18.67 -2.22
CA ARG A 25 -2.18 -19.68 -1.88
C ARG A 25 -3.46 -19.03 -1.38
N LEU A 26 -4.61 -19.63 -1.67
CA LEU A 26 -5.90 -19.13 -1.21
C LEU A 26 -6.45 -20.01 -0.08
N GLY A 27 -6.69 -19.42 1.09
CA GLY A 27 -7.20 -20.15 2.27
C GLY A 27 -8.71 -20.39 2.29
N ILE A 28 -9.36 -20.60 1.12
CA ILE A 28 -10.81 -20.86 1.02
C ILE A 28 -11.13 -22.29 0.55
N GLU A 29 -10.10 -23.11 0.34
CA GLU A 29 -10.24 -24.53 0.09
C GLU A 29 -9.30 -25.35 0.98
N TYR A 30 -9.81 -26.51 1.38
CA TYR A 30 -9.05 -27.56 2.03
C TYR A 30 -9.07 -28.80 1.14
N TYR A 31 -7.87 -29.28 0.79
CA TYR A 31 -7.68 -30.45 -0.06
C TYR A 31 -7.40 -31.67 0.81
N CYS A 32 -8.44 -32.41 1.15
CA CYS A 32 -8.38 -33.58 2.02
C CYS A 32 -7.92 -34.81 1.23
N VAL A 33 -7.03 -35.60 1.85
CA VAL A 33 -6.46 -36.81 1.26
C VAL A 33 -6.48 -37.93 2.30
N GLU A 34 -6.94 -39.11 1.91
CA GLU A 34 -6.98 -40.30 2.78
C GLU A 34 -6.15 -41.42 2.13
N PRO A 35 -5.10 -41.96 2.78
CA PRO A 35 -4.54 -41.53 4.07
C PRO A 35 -3.93 -40.12 4.02
N GLU A 36 -3.85 -39.45 5.18
CA GLU A 36 -3.35 -38.07 5.28
C GLU A 36 -1.95 -37.92 4.69
N ALA A 37 -1.75 -36.86 3.91
CA ALA A 37 -0.49 -36.53 3.26
C ALA A 37 0.00 -35.15 3.71
N GLN A 38 1.32 -34.99 3.81
CA GLN A 38 1.93 -33.76 4.31
C GLN A 38 1.68 -32.57 3.38
N ASP A 39 1.40 -31.39 3.94
CA ASP A 39 1.47 -30.13 3.20
C ASP A 39 2.95 -29.67 3.09
N PRO A 40 3.52 -29.59 1.86
CA PRO A 40 4.92 -29.23 1.68
C PRO A 40 5.27 -27.84 2.23
N LEU A 41 4.35 -26.87 2.22
CA LEU A 41 4.63 -25.51 2.71
C LEU A 41 4.00 -25.21 4.07
N ALA A 42 3.57 -26.23 4.82
CA ALA A 42 3.05 -26.04 6.18
C ALA A 42 4.02 -25.21 7.04
N SER A 43 5.33 -25.48 6.94
CA SER A 43 6.36 -24.75 7.67
C SER A 43 6.47 -23.26 7.32
N TYR A 44 6.08 -22.87 6.10
CA TYR A 44 6.09 -21.49 5.64
C TYR A 44 4.79 -20.77 6.04
N PHE A 45 3.63 -21.40 5.79
CA PHE A 45 2.32 -20.77 6.02
C PHE A 45 1.84 -20.80 7.48
N LYS A 46 2.46 -21.61 8.36
CA LYS A 46 2.10 -21.66 9.80
C LYS A 46 2.28 -20.34 10.56
N PHE A 47 2.99 -19.36 9.99
CA PHE A 47 3.24 -18.05 10.62
C PHE A 47 2.37 -16.92 10.07
N GLY A 48 1.24 -17.23 9.42
CA GLY A 48 0.32 -16.19 8.93
C GLY A 48 0.76 -15.52 7.64
N ALA A 49 1.45 -16.26 6.76
CA ALA A 49 1.93 -15.76 5.46
C ALA A 49 0.82 -15.45 4.44
N PHE A 50 -0.47 -15.58 4.81
CA PHE A 50 -1.60 -15.16 3.98
C PHE A 50 -1.74 -13.63 4.04
N LEU A 51 -1.11 -12.96 3.08
CA LEU A 51 -1.15 -11.49 2.96
C LEU A 51 -2.57 -10.97 2.64
N GLY A 52 -3.47 -11.84 2.19
CA GLY A 52 -4.81 -11.44 1.76
C GLY A 52 -4.77 -10.52 0.53
N GLY A 53 -5.96 -10.25 -0.02
CA GLY A 53 -6.09 -9.43 -1.22
C GLY A 53 -5.72 -10.14 -2.52
N GLY A 54 -6.26 -9.61 -3.61
CA GLY A 54 -6.22 -10.18 -4.96
C GLY A 54 -7.38 -9.57 -5.74
N LEU A 55 -7.20 -9.25 -7.02
CA LEU A 55 -8.32 -8.81 -7.86
C LEU A 55 -9.31 -9.98 -7.94
N GLY A 56 -10.47 -9.80 -7.33
CA GLY A 56 -11.50 -10.82 -7.23
C GLY A 56 -12.86 -10.23 -7.55
N SER A 57 -13.74 -11.06 -8.09
CA SER A 57 -15.15 -10.76 -8.26
C SER A 57 -15.99 -11.92 -7.71
N THR A 58 -17.31 -11.82 -7.85
CA THR A 58 -18.23 -12.90 -7.52
C THR A 58 -18.98 -13.35 -8.76
N HIS A 59 -19.26 -14.65 -8.85
CA HIS A 59 -20.04 -15.23 -9.92
C HIS A 59 -21.33 -15.81 -9.34
N ALA A 60 -22.49 -15.36 -9.84
CA ALA A 60 -23.78 -15.95 -9.46
C ALA A 60 -23.88 -17.36 -10.04
N LEU A 61 -24.13 -18.36 -9.21
CA LEU A 61 -24.24 -19.74 -9.65
C LEU A 61 -25.62 -20.01 -10.26
N ASP A 62 -25.62 -20.69 -11.41
CA ASP A 62 -26.81 -21.27 -12.03
C ASP A 62 -26.50 -22.66 -12.60
N ALA A 63 -27.29 -23.13 -13.58
CA ALA A 63 -27.08 -24.43 -14.21
C ALA A 63 -25.77 -24.51 -15.01
N THR A 64 -25.20 -23.38 -15.39
CA THR A 64 -23.90 -23.25 -16.04
C THR A 64 -22.79 -23.38 -14.99
N PRO A 65 -21.84 -24.31 -15.15
CA PRO A 65 -20.80 -24.52 -14.16
C PRO A 65 -19.79 -23.37 -14.13
N PHE A 66 -19.50 -22.86 -12.94
CA PHE A 66 -18.29 -22.13 -12.66
C PHE A 66 -17.19 -23.12 -12.25
N THR A 67 -16.03 -23.05 -12.89
CA THR A 67 -14.90 -23.95 -12.61
C THR A 67 -13.76 -23.22 -11.93
N ALA A 68 -13.22 -23.82 -10.87
CA ALA A 68 -11.98 -23.40 -10.22
C ALA A 68 -10.94 -24.53 -10.32
N GLU A 69 -9.71 -24.17 -10.68
CA GLU A 69 -8.61 -25.11 -10.82
C GLU A 69 -7.66 -24.98 -9.63
N ALA A 70 -7.18 -26.13 -9.16
CA ALA A 70 -6.19 -26.21 -8.10
C ALA A 70 -5.17 -27.32 -8.40
N GLU A 71 -3.90 -27.05 -8.18
CA GLU A 71 -2.84 -28.04 -8.31
C GLU A 71 -2.63 -28.76 -6.97
N LEU A 72 -2.86 -30.08 -6.91
CA LEU A 72 -2.81 -30.82 -5.64
C LEU A 72 -1.41 -30.79 -5.01
N ASN A 73 -0.35 -30.79 -5.81
CA ASN A 73 1.04 -30.68 -5.36
C ASN A 73 1.35 -29.35 -4.67
N GLU A 74 0.51 -28.32 -4.88
CA GLU A 74 0.59 -27.09 -4.08
C GLU A 74 0.21 -27.34 -2.63
N TRP A 75 -0.55 -28.38 -2.31
CA TRP A 75 -1.15 -28.56 -0.99
C TRP A 75 -0.76 -29.87 -0.32
N ARG A 76 -0.38 -30.90 -1.08
CA ARG A 76 -0.14 -32.25 -0.58
C ARG A 76 1.02 -32.92 -1.31
N THR A 77 1.93 -33.52 -0.56
CA THR A 77 3.01 -34.38 -1.06
C THR A 77 2.59 -35.84 -0.92
N LEU A 78 2.24 -36.49 -2.03
CA LEU A 78 1.78 -37.88 -2.04
C LEU A 78 2.96 -38.84 -2.21
N GLY A 79 3.04 -39.87 -1.37
CA GLY A 79 3.95 -41.01 -1.56
C GLY A 79 3.31 -42.07 -2.46
N PRO A 80 4.01 -43.17 -2.78
CA PRO A 80 3.42 -44.28 -3.51
C PRO A 80 2.27 -44.93 -2.72
N GLY A 81 1.16 -45.21 -3.40
CA GLY A 81 0.00 -45.88 -2.82
C GLY A 81 -1.34 -45.34 -3.33
N HIS A 82 -2.40 -45.88 -2.74
CA HIS A 82 -3.78 -45.54 -3.06
C HIS A 82 -4.32 -44.43 -2.17
N TYR A 83 -4.93 -43.40 -2.78
CA TYR A 83 -5.47 -42.24 -2.10
C TYR A 83 -6.89 -41.90 -2.53
N ARG A 84 -7.70 -41.47 -1.56
CA ARG A 84 -9.00 -40.82 -1.81
C ARG A 84 -8.85 -39.32 -1.56
N VAL A 85 -9.20 -38.52 -2.55
CA VAL A 85 -9.04 -37.06 -2.53
C VAL A 85 -10.40 -36.38 -2.67
N TYR A 86 -10.67 -35.40 -1.82
CA TYR A 86 -11.83 -34.51 -1.96
C TYR A 86 -11.49 -33.11 -1.47
N ALA A 87 -12.22 -32.11 -1.95
CA ALA A 87 -12.06 -30.74 -1.51
C ALA A 87 -13.24 -30.33 -0.61
N VAL A 88 -12.94 -29.57 0.44
CA VAL A 88 -13.91 -28.76 1.19
C VAL A 88 -13.68 -27.32 0.80
N SER A 89 -14.73 -26.60 0.39
CA SER A 89 -14.61 -25.24 -0.12
C SER A 89 -15.55 -24.29 0.63
N ASP A 90 -14.99 -23.16 1.05
CA ASP A 90 -15.67 -22.00 1.66
C ASP A 90 -15.93 -20.89 0.62
N ARG A 91 -15.75 -21.21 -0.67
CA ARG A 91 -15.88 -20.27 -1.78
C ARG A 91 -17.32 -19.80 -2.01
N ILE A 92 -18.28 -20.61 -1.61
CA ILE A 92 -19.69 -20.37 -1.88
C ILE A 92 -20.30 -19.60 -0.72
N TRP A 93 -21.15 -18.65 -1.07
CA TRP A 93 -21.97 -17.95 -0.11
C TRP A 93 -23.34 -17.67 -0.69
N ARG A 94 -24.28 -17.32 0.18
CA ARG A 94 -25.62 -16.86 -0.17
C ARG A 94 -26.00 -15.61 0.62
N PRO A 95 -26.94 -14.79 0.13
CA PRO A 95 -27.55 -13.75 0.94
C PRO A 95 -28.24 -14.36 2.17
N PRO A 96 -28.23 -13.67 3.32
CA PRO A 96 -28.96 -14.12 4.50
C PRO A 96 -30.46 -14.17 4.22
N ASP A 97 -31.15 -15.12 4.85
CA ASP A 97 -32.61 -15.12 4.87
C ASP A 97 -33.12 -14.00 5.79
N ALA A 98 -34.40 -13.63 5.70
CA ALA A 98 -34.97 -12.43 6.34
C ALA A 98 -34.77 -12.33 7.87
N ARG A 99 -34.37 -13.41 8.55
CA ARG A 99 -34.10 -13.47 10.00
C ARG A 99 -32.66 -13.86 10.34
N GLU A 100 -31.83 -14.11 9.34
CA GLU A 100 -30.46 -14.57 9.52
C GLU A 100 -29.52 -13.37 9.60
N GLN A 101 -28.63 -13.36 10.58
CA GLN A 101 -27.68 -12.28 10.80
C GLN A 101 -26.28 -12.79 10.51
N THR A 102 -25.60 -12.16 9.56
CA THR A 102 -24.19 -12.46 9.28
C THR A 102 -23.37 -11.19 9.10
N PRO A 103 -22.07 -11.26 9.42
CA PRO A 103 -21.12 -10.26 8.96
C PRO A 103 -21.19 -10.13 7.44
N TYR A 104 -21.16 -8.90 6.92
CA TYR A 104 -21.06 -8.59 5.48
C TYR A 104 -22.24 -9.01 4.58
N HIS A 105 -23.42 -9.33 5.13
CA HIS A 105 -24.59 -9.78 4.36
C HIS A 105 -24.33 -11.02 3.49
N ARG A 106 -23.41 -11.89 3.92
CA ARG A 106 -23.12 -13.18 3.27
C ARG A 106 -23.17 -14.30 4.30
N VAL A 107 -23.88 -15.37 3.99
CA VAL A 107 -23.82 -16.62 4.74
C VAL A 107 -22.87 -17.54 3.98
N PRO A 108 -21.71 -17.91 4.57
CA PRO A 108 -20.81 -18.86 3.95
C PRO A 108 -21.47 -20.24 3.86
N GLU A 109 -21.26 -20.91 2.74
CA GLU A 109 -21.77 -22.25 2.45
C GLU A 109 -20.58 -23.17 2.25
N VAL A 110 -20.27 -23.95 3.28
CA VAL A 110 -19.19 -24.93 3.24
C VAL A 110 -19.68 -26.15 2.48
N ILE A 111 -19.06 -26.41 1.33
CA ILE A 111 -19.44 -27.53 0.47
C ILE A 111 -18.30 -28.50 0.28
N ARG A 112 -18.65 -29.78 0.05
CA ARG A 112 -17.71 -30.87 -0.17
C ARG A 112 -17.86 -31.39 -1.60
N SER A 113 -16.73 -31.58 -2.30
CA SER A 113 -16.73 -32.20 -3.63
C SER A 113 -17.04 -33.71 -3.56
N ASN A 114 -17.29 -34.31 -4.72
CA ASN A 114 -17.15 -35.76 -4.85
C ASN A 114 -15.70 -36.20 -4.55
N THR A 115 -15.53 -37.46 -4.20
CA THR A 115 -14.22 -38.08 -4.01
C THR A 115 -13.67 -38.57 -5.35
N VAL A 116 -12.37 -38.36 -5.55
CA VAL A 116 -11.57 -38.94 -6.64
C VAL A 116 -10.59 -39.93 -6.02
N GLU A 117 -10.42 -41.07 -6.67
CA GLU A 117 -9.45 -42.08 -6.30
C GLU A 117 -8.20 -41.95 -7.18
N ILE A 118 -7.03 -41.96 -6.55
CA ILE A 118 -5.73 -41.78 -7.21
C ILE A 118 -4.81 -42.92 -6.78
N GLU A 119 -4.15 -43.54 -7.75
CA GLU A 119 -3.04 -44.46 -7.50
C GLU A 119 -1.72 -43.74 -7.84
N VAL A 120 -0.84 -43.61 -6.85
CA VAL A 120 0.48 -43.00 -7.03
C VAL A 120 1.51 -44.12 -7.13
N ASN A 121 2.10 -44.27 -8.31
CA ASN A 121 3.13 -45.28 -8.53
C ASN A 121 4.46 -44.88 -7.88
N PRO A 122 5.34 -45.84 -7.56
CA PRO A 122 6.73 -45.56 -7.19
C PRO A 122 7.41 -44.68 -8.25
N PRO A 123 8.24 -43.70 -7.83
CA PRO A 123 8.91 -42.82 -8.77
C PRO A 123 9.91 -43.59 -9.63
N ASP A 124 9.87 -43.37 -10.94
CA ASP A 124 10.89 -43.85 -11.88
C ASP A 124 12.12 -42.93 -11.82
N PRO A 125 13.30 -43.42 -11.36
CA PRO A 125 14.51 -42.61 -11.26
C PRO A 125 15.01 -42.07 -12.61
N GLY A 126 14.78 -42.82 -13.69
CA GLY A 126 15.14 -42.41 -15.05
C GLY A 126 14.30 -41.21 -15.49
N TRP A 127 12.99 -41.31 -15.29
CA TRP A 127 12.05 -40.21 -15.55
C TRP A 127 12.36 -38.97 -14.68
N GLN A 128 12.61 -39.14 -13.38
CA GLN A 128 12.96 -38.02 -12.49
C GLN A 128 14.23 -37.29 -12.96
N SER A 129 15.25 -38.04 -13.34
CA SER A 129 16.50 -37.50 -13.86
C SER A 129 16.29 -36.75 -15.18
N GLU A 130 15.41 -37.24 -16.04
CA GLU A 130 15.05 -36.57 -17.29
C GLU A 130 14.25 -35.28 -17.06
N GLN A 131 13.27 -35.29 -16.14
CA GLN A 131 12.53 -34.09 -15.77
C GLN A 131 13.43 -33.02 -15.15
N LEU A 132 14.36 -33.40 -14.26
CA LEU A 132 15.34 -32.50 -13.68
C LEU A 132 16.20 -31.85 -14.76
N ARG A 133 16.72 -32.65 -15.69
CA ARG A 133 17.56 -32.18 -16.80
C ARG A 133 16.80 -31.24 -17.72
N SER A 134 15.60 -31.63 -18.13
CA SER A 134 14.73 -30.83 -19.01
C SER A 134 14.37 -29.49 -18.37
N ALA A 135 13.91 -29.49 -17.11
CA ALA A 135 13.57 -28.26 -16.41
C ALA A 135 14.79 -27.34 -16.24
N THR A 136 15.95 -27.90 -15.88
CA THR A 136 17.19 -27.12 -15.73
C THR A 136 17.64 -26.51 -17.06
N GLN A 137 17.53 -27.24 -18.16
CA GLN A 137 17.84 -26.73 -19.50
C GLN A 137 16.90 -25.60 -19.91
N THR A 138 15.59 -25.75 -19.69
CA THR A 138 14.60 -24.70 -19.96
C THR A 138 14.88 -23.43 -19.16
N LEU A 139 15.30 -23.56 -17.90
CA LEU A 139 15.62 -22.42 -17.03
C LEU A 139 16.96 -21.76 -17.33
N SER A 140 17.90 -22.50 -17.93
CA SER A 140 19.22 -21.98 -18.31
C SER A 140 19.24 -21.38 -19.72
N GLY A 141 18.25 -21.70 -20.55
CA GLY A 141 18.14 -21.24 -21.94
C GLY A 141 17.04 -20.20 -22.15
N PRO A 142 16.93 -19.64 -23.37
CA PRO A 142 15.79 -18.79 -23.75
C PRO A 142 14.49 -19.60 -23.68
N SER A 143 13.54 -19.13 -22.87
CA SER A 143 12.22 -19.75 -22.75
C SER A 143 11.14 -18.70 -22.52
N SER A 144 9.89 -19.03 -22.82
CA SER A 144 8.78 -18.13 -22.52
C SER A 144 8.59 -18.03 -20.99
N PRO A 145 7.99 -16.94 -20.48
CA PRO A 145 7.67 -16.84 -19.05
C PRO A 145 6.85 -18.02 -18.52
N GLU A 146 5.95 -18.56 -19.35
CA GLU A 146 5.13 -19.71 -19.01
C GLU A 146 5.97 -21.00 -18.92
N ASP A 147 6.85 -21.24 -19.90
CA ASP A 147 7.75 -22.41 -19.90
C ASP A 147 8.72 -22.36 -18.72
N SER A 148 9.28 -21.18 -18.43
CA SER A 148 10.13 -20.94 -17.27
C SER A 148 9.39 -21.26 -15.97
N ARG A 149 8.16 -20.76 -15.81
CA ARG A 149 7.34 -21.04 -14.63
C ARG A 149 7.03 -22.53 -14.51
N HIS A 150 6.67 -23.18 -15.61
CA HIS A 150 6.39 -24.60 -15.63
C HIS A 150 7.63 -25.43 -15.25
N ALA A 151 8.81 -25.07 -15.77
CA ALA A 151 10.07 -25.72 -15.42
C ALA A 151 10.45 -25.52 -13.95
N ALA A 152 10.28 -24.32 -13.39
CA ALA A 152 10.50 -24.06 -11.96
C ALA A 152 9.57 -24.91 -11.08
N ARG A 153 8.29 -25.02 -11.45
CA ARG A 153 7.31 -25.90 -10.79
C ARG A 153 7.71 -27.37 -10.86
N ARG A 154 8.21 -27.85 -12.02
CA ARG A 154 8.75 -29.21 -12.12
C ARG A 154 9.88 -29.44 -11.13
N LEU A 155 10.85 -28.54 -11.02
CA LEU A 155 11.93 -28.65 -10.02
C LEU A 155 11.40 -28.69 -8.59
N ARG A 156 10.43 -27.82 -8.28
CA ARG A 156 9.76 -27.76 -6.98
C ARG A 156 9.05 -29.06 -6.62
N PHE A 157 8.32 -29.67 -7.56
CA PHE A 157 7.51 -30.87 -7.30
C PHE A 157 8.24 -32.20 -7.48
N LEU A 158 9.42 -32.22 -8.12
CA LEU A 158 10.20 -33.43 -8.32
C LEU A 158 10.61 -34.13 -7.02
N ASN A 159 10.81 -33.34 -5.97
CA ASN A 159 11.00 -33.84 -4.61
C ASN A 159 12.21 -34.79 -4.44
N THR A 160 13.32 -34.51 -5.12
CA THR A 160 14.56 -35.30 -5.09
C THR A 160 15.71 -34.51 -4.44
N LYS A 161 16.75 -35.21 -3.97
CA LYS A 161 17.96 -34.54 -3.45
C LYS A 161 18.60 -33.62 -4.49
N ASP A 162 18.59 -34.02 -5.76
CA ASP A 162 19.22 -33.25 -6.83
C ASP A 162 18.37 -32.06 -7.25
N SER A 163 17.04 -32.17 -7.24
CA SER A 163 16.16 -31.01 -7.41
C SER A 163 16.32 -30.00 -6.26
N THR A 164 16.45 -30.44 -5.00
CA THR A 164 16.74 -29.56 -3.86
C THR A 164 18.03 -28.75 -4.05
N LYS A 165 19.12 -29.41 -4.46
CA LYS A 165 20.39 -28.73 -4.76
C LYS A 165 20.24 -27.74 -5.92
N GLN A 166 19.49 -28.12 -6.96
CA GLN A 166 19.27 -27.26 -8.12
C GLN A 166 18.41 -26.04 -7.80
N LEU A 167 17.40 -26.19 -6.94
CA LEU A 167 16.60 -25.07 -6.44
C LEU A 167 17.47 -24.04 -5.70
N ALA A 168 18.40 -24.49 -4.85
CA ALA A 168 19.32 -23.61 -4.12
C ALA A 168 20.26 -22.84 -5.07
N LYS A 169 20.78 -23.51 -6.10
CA LYS A 169 21.63 -22.90 -7.14
C LYS A 169 20.92 -21.83 -7.97
N LEU A 170 19.64 -22.03 -8.24
CA LEU A 170 18.87 -21.14 -9.11
C LEU A 170 18.25 -19.99 -8.33
N PHE A 171 17.80 -20.22 -7.09
CA PHE A 171 17.12 -19.19 -6.31
C PHE A 171 18.10 -18.09 -5.90
N TRP A 172 17.77 -16.83 -6.19
CA TRP A 172 18.53 -15.68 -5.73
C TRP A 172 17.65 -14.49 -5.35
N GLY A 173 16.33 -14.51 -5.57
CA GLY A 173 15.42 -13.48 -5.06
C GLY A 173 13.97 -13.59 -5.53
N LEU A 174 13.15 -12.62 -5.14
CA LEU A 174 11.72 -12.52 -5.49
C LEU A 174 11.39 -11.28 -6.33
N ASN A 175 12.40 -10.73 -7.00
CA ASN A 175 12.31 -9.50 -7.77
C ASN A 175 11.86 -9.74 -9.23
N GLN A 176 11.58 -8.67 -9.97
CA GLN A 176 11.12 -8.75 -11.36
C GLN A 176 12.11 -9.45 -12.29
N ARG A 177 13.39 -9.53 -11.92
CA ARG A 177 14.42 -10.24 -12.69
C ARG A 177 14.46 -11.74 -12.38
N GLN A 178 13.78 -12.20 -11.34
CA GLN A 178 13.50 -13.61 -11.10
C GLN A 178 11.99 -13.84 -10.91
N PRO A 179 11.17 -13.74 -11.97
CA PRO A 179 9.72 -13.95 -11.88
C PRO A 179 9.32 -15.32 -11.31
N ILE A 180 10.17 -16.33 -11.51
CA ILE A 180 10.00 -17.70 -10.99
C ILE A 180 10.47 -17.88 -9.54
N GLY A 181 10.95 -16.82 -8.89
CA GLY A 181 11.62 -16.90 -7.59
C GLY A 181 10.75 -17.51 -6.50
N ALA A 182 9.45 -17.24 -6.52
CA ALA A 182 8.50 -17.82 -5.58
C ALA A 182 8.40 -19.35 -5.72
N ASP A 183 8.36 -19.88 -6.95
CA ASP A 183 8.34 -21.33 -7.19
C ASP A 183 9.66 -21.98 -6.72
N LEU A 184 10.81 -21.33 -6.93
CA LEU A 184 12.10 -21.83 -6.46
C LEU A 184 12.19 -21.83 -4.92
N MET A 185 11.81 -20.72 -4.29
CA MET A 185 11.76 -20.55 -2.84
C MET A 185 10.82 -21.58 -2.19
N PHE A 186 9.61 -21.74 -2.73
CA PHE A 186 8.68 -22.75 -2.23
C PHE A 186 9.18 -24.19 -2.46
N GLY A 187 9.97 -24.45 -3.50
CA GLY A 187 10.67 -25.72 -3.62
C GLY A 187 11.65 -25.99 -2.47
N LEU A 188 12.37 -24.96 -2.00
CA LEU A 188 13.28 -25.10 -0.86
C LEU A 188 12.53 -25.38 0.45
N TYR A 189 11.43 -24.67 0.71
CA TYR A 189 10.57 -24.93 1.87
C TYR A 189 9.87 -26.29 1.82
N GLY A 190 9.40 -26.67 0.63
CA GLY A 190 8.67 -27.90 0.36
C GLY A 190 9.54 -29.16 0.29
N SER A 191 10.86 -29.00 0.20
CA SER A 191 11.80 -30.11 0.15
C SER A 191 11.81 -30.90 1.48
N PRO A 192 11.63 -32.23 1.45
CA PRO A 192 11.77 -33.11 2.61
C PRO A 192 13.24 -33.23 3.04
N TYR A 193 14.17 -32.85 2.16
CA TYR A 193 15.60 -32.78 2.46
C TYR A 193 15.96 -31.41 3.02
N ARG A 194 15.34 -31.01 4.15
CA ARG A 194 15.49 -29.67 4.73
C ARG A 194 16.95 -29.30 5.00
N GLN A 195 17.71 -30.17 5.66
CA GLN A 195 19.11 -29.92 5.95
C GLN A 195 19.92 -29.77 4.65
N LEU A 196 19.64 -30.60 3.64
CA LEU A 196 20.30 -30.48 2.34
C LEU A 196 19.97 -29.15 1.64
N ALA A 197 18.75 -28.62 1.79
CA ALA A 197 18.38 -27.31 1.26
C ALA A 197 19.21 -26.20 1.93
N ILE A 198 19.33 -26.22 3.26
CA ILE A 198 20.17 -25.30 4.03
C ILE A 198 21.63 -25.39 3.59
N ASP A 199 22.20 -26.60 3.61
CA ASP A 199 23.60 -26.85 3.23
C ASP A 199 23.89 -26.41 1.78
N SER A 200 22.94 -26.64 0.88
CA SER A 200 23.08 -26.24 -0.54
C SER A 200 23.03 -24.72 -0.69
N MET A 201 22.14 -24.02 0.04
CA MET A 201 22.12 -22.56 0.03
C MET A 201 23.40 -21.97 0.66
N HIS A 202 23.92 -22.57 1.73
CA HIS A 202 25.21 -22.18 2.31
C HIS A 202 26.36 -22.33 1.32
N ALA A 203 26.36 -23.36 0.48
CA ALA A 203 27.38 -23.55 -0.54
C ALA A 203 27.38 -22.43 -1.61
N GLU A 204 26.21 -21.86 -1.93
CA GLU A 204 26.09 -20.76 -2.90
C GLU A 204 26.63 -19.42 -2.37
N LEU A 205 26.80 -19.27 -1.05
CA LEU A 205 27.34 -18.04 -0.44
C LEU A 205 28.73 -17.69 -0.96
N VAL A 206 29.53 -18.67 -1.39
CA VAL A 206 30.90 -18.47 -1.89
C VAL A 206 31.03 -18.54 -3.41
N VAL A 207 29.95 -18.88 -4.14
CA VAL A 207 29.98 -19.01 -5.61
C VAL A 207 30.14 -17.61 -6.25
N PRO A 208 31.16 -17.38 -7.10
CA PRO A 208 31.50 -16.03 -7.59
C PRO A 208 30.36 -15.27 -8.29
N ASP A 209 29.59 -15.97 -9.11
CA ASP A 209 28.58 -15.37 -9.99
C ASP A 209 27.15 -15.54 -9.47
N HIS A 210 26.98 -16.04 -8.23
CA HIS A 210 25.69 -16.19 -7.59
C HIS A 210 25.44 -15.04 -6.61
N ALA A 211 24.39 -14.25 -6.84
CA ALA A 211 24.05 -13.10 -6.01
C ALA A 211 23.37 -13.52 -4.70
N ILE A 212 23.79 -12.95 -3.56
CA ILE A 212 23.14 -13.18 -2.26
C ILE A 212 22.31 -11.96 -1.88
N THR A 213 21.02 -11.99 -2.23
CA THR A 213 20.08 -10.91 -1.93
C THR A 213 19.52 -11.01 -0.50
N ASN A 214 18.77 -9.98 -0.11
CA ASN A 214 18.00 -10.00 1.14
C ASN A 214 16.98 -11.14 1.16
N GLU A 215 16.31 -11.43 0.04
CA GLU A 215 15.33 -12.53 -0.06
C GLU A 215 16.01 -13.90 0.03
N PHE A 216 17.21 -14.04 -0.53
CA PHE A 216 18.02 -15.26 -0.37
C PHE A 216 18.37 -15.50 1.10
N LEU A 217 18.92 -14.49 1.77
CA LEU A 217 19.26 -14.54 3.19
C LEU A 217 18.02 -14.80 4.06
N GLY A 218 16.94 -14.08 3.81
CA GLY A 218 15.67 -14.26 4.53
C GLY A 218 15.13 -15.68 4.40
N THR A 219 15.21 -16.28 3.21
CA THR A 219 14.82 -17.67 2.97
C THR A 219 15.72 -18.64 3.74
N LEU A 220 17.04 -18.49 3.65
CA LEU A 220 18.02 -19.33 4.35
C LEU A 220 17.82 -19.27 5.88
N VAL A 221 17.71 -18.07 6.44
CA VAL A 221 17.50 -17.85 7.87
C VAL A 221 16.19 -18.48 8.32
N ASN A 222 15.10 -18.28 7.57
CA ASN A 222 13.81 -18.84 7.94
C ASN A 222 13.82 -20.38 7.82
N LEU A 223 14.49 -20.97 6.82
CA LEU A 223 14.68 -22.43 6.75
C LEU A 223 15.43 -22.97 7.98
N GLN A 224 16.45 -22.27 8.47
CA GLN A 224 17.20 -22.63 9.67
C GLN A 224 16.34 -22.51 10.94
N VAL A 225 15.68 -21.37 11.15
CA VAL A 225 14.84 -21.13 12.34
C VAL A 225 13.67 -22.11 12.38
N THR A 226 13.08 -22.47 11.24
CA THR A 226 11.95 -23.42 11.17
C THR A 226 12.39 -24.88 11.12
N ALA A 227 13.69 -25.17 11.14
CA ALA A 227 14.19 -26.54 11.30
C ALA A 227 14.11 -27.01 12.76
N ASP A 228 14.05 -26.10 13.72
CA ASP A 228 13.84 -26.40 15.14
C ASP A 228 12.38 -26.09 15.54
N PRO A 229 11.56 -27.13 15.83
CA PRO A 229 10.18 -26.96 16.26
C PRO A 229 9.99 -26.15 17.56
N SER A 230 11.04 -25.93 18.36
CA SER A 230 10.97 -25.10 19.56
C SER A 230 10.63 -23.63 19.25
N TRP A 231 10.86 -23.21 18.00
CA TRP A 231 10.50 -21.89 17.51
C TRP A 231 9.15 -21.83 16.84
N ASP A 232 8.38 -22.92 16.79
CA ASP A 232 7.04 -22.92 16.21
C ASP A 232 6.02 -22.27 17.16
N PRO A 233 4.99 -21.58 16.61
CA PRO A 233 3.99 -20.96 17.46
C PRO A 233 3.24 -22.05 18.23
N PRO A 234 2.87 -21.80 19.50
CA PRO A 234 2.14 -22.78 20.29
C PRO A 234 0.81 -23.13 19.59
N SER A 235 0.43 -24.42 19.63
CA SER A 235 -0.78 -24.93 18.97
C SER A 235 -2.09 -24.50 19.65
N THR A 236 -2.01 -24.01 20.88
CA THR A 236 -3.12 -23.46 21.66
C THR A 236 -3.09 -21.95 21.59
N ASP A 237 -4.24 -21.30 21.41
CA ASP A 237 -4.38 -19.84 21.35
C ASP A 237 -3.84 -19.22 22.65
N PRO A 238 -2.60 -18.69 22.65
CA PRO A 238 -1.95 -18.24 23.87
C PRO A 238 -2.58 -16.92 24.31
N GLY A 239 -2.58 -16.64 25.63
CA GLY A 239 -2.98 -15.32 26.11
C GLY A 239 -2.13 -14.22 25.44
N PRO A 240 -2.65 -12.98 25.25
CA PRO A 240 -1.97 -11.94 24.47
C PRO A 240 -0.51 -11.66 24.88
N GLY A 241 -0.20 -11.75 26.18
CA GLY A 241 1.17 -11.55 26.69
C GLY A 241 2.13 -12.70 26.36
N GLU A 242 1.66 -13.96 26.36
CA GLU A 242 2.47 -15.12 25.99
C GLU A 242 2.74 -15.13 24.48
N ALA A 243 1.74 -14.77 23.67
CA ALA A 243 1.89 -14.56 22.24
C ALA A 243 2.98 -13.53 21.94
N GLN A 244 2.90 -12.36 22.60
CA GLN A 244 3.86 -11.28 22.44
C GLN A 244 5.28 -11.74 22.81
N ALA A 245 5.46 -12.34 23.99
CA ALA A 245 6.76 -12.82 24.45
C ALA A 245 7.36 -13.87 23.50
N PHE A 246 6.54 -14.79 22.98
CA PHE A 246 6.99 -15.77 21.98
C PHE A 246 7.51 -15.07 20.71
N TRP A 247 6.74 -14.15 20.15
CA TRP A 247 7.13 -13.44 18.92
C TRP A 247 8.35 -12.54 19.11
N GLU A 248 8.51 -11.93 20.28
CA GLU A 248 9.70 -11.16 20.64
C GLU A 248 10.95 -12.04 20.70
N ARG A 249 10.89 -13.18 21.41
CA ARG A 249 12.01 -14.14 21.47
C ARG A 249 12.36 -14.70 20.10
N ARG A 250 11.36 -15.11 19.31
CA ARG A 250 11.57 -15.63 17.96
C ARG A 250 12.20 -14.58 17.04
N ARG A 251 11.75 -13.32 17.14
CA ARG A 251 12.34 -12.20 16.39
C ARG A 251 13.79 -11.99 16.78
N ALA A 252 14.12 -11.97 18.08
CA ALA A 252 15.50 -11.84 18.55
C ALA A 252 16.38 -12.97 18.01
N HIS A 253 15.94 -14.23 18.11
CA HIS A 253 16.67 -15.36 17.56
C HIS A 253 16.84 -15.28 16.04
N THR A 254 15.80 -14.90 15.31
CA THR A 254 15.87 -14.71 13.85
C THR A 254 16.91 -13.64 13.47
N LEU A 255 16.99 -12.55 14.24
CA LEU A 255 18.00 -11.51 14.05
C LEU A 255 19.43 -12.00 14.36
N GLU A 256 19.61 -12.84 15.38
CA GLU A 256 20.90 -13.46 15.70
C GLU A 256 21.38 -14.37 14.56
N VAL A 257 20.49 -15.24 14.05
CA VAL A 257 20.80 -16.12 12.92
C VAL A 257 21.10 -15.29 11.67
N MET A 258 20.29 -14.26 11.37
CA MET A 258 20.54 -13.34 10.26
C MET A 258 21.91 -12.66 10.37
N LYS A 259 22.29 -12.19 11.56
CA LYS A 259 23.59 -11.55 11.79
C LYS A 259 24.75 -12.51 11.55
N ALA A 260 24.61 -13.79 11.93
CA ALA A 260 25.61 -14.81 11.66
C ALA A 260 25.76 -15.06 10.14
N GLU A 261 24.64 -15.17 9.41
CA GLU A 261 24.68 -15.32 7.95
C GLU A 261 25.29 -14.12 7.22
N ILE A 262 24.96 -12.90 7.67
CA ILE A 262 25.58 -11.67 7.17
C ILE A 262 27.10 -11.74 7.33
N GLN A 263 27.61 -12.17 8.50
CA GLN A 263 29.05 -12.31 8.73
C GLN A 263 29.70 -13.31 7.77
N THR A 264 29.05 -14.45 7.53
CA THR A 264 29.51 -15.46 6.58
C THR A 264 29.61 -14.90 5.17
N VAL A 265 28.59 -14.17 4.71
CA VAL A 265 28.58 -13.56 3.38
C VAL A 265 29.61 -12.44 3.27
N VAL A 266 29.78 -11.62 4.31
CA VAL A 266 30.84 -10.60 4.37
C VAL A 266 32.22 -11.23 4.18
N ALA A 267 32.50 -12.37 4.82
CA ALA A 267 33.75 -13.10 4.65
C ALA A 267 33.94 -13.66 3.23
N ALA A 268 32.84 -13.96 2.53
CA ALA A 268 32.85 -14.46 1.15
C ALA A 268 32.87 -13.35 0.08
N LEU A 269 32.69 -12.07 0.45
CA LEU A 269 32.52 -10.96 -0.50
C LEU A 269 33.66 -10.83 -1.51
N SER A 270 34.91 -11.09 -1.11
CA SER A 270 36.07 -11.00 -2.01
C SER A 270 36.02 -11.98 -3.19
N ARG A 271 35.22 -13.05 -3.08
CA ARG A 271 35.04 -14.05 -4.15
C ARG A 271 33.94 -13.67 -5.14
N LYS A 272 33.04 -12.76 -4.78
CA LYS A 272 31.92 -12.33 -5.63
C LYS A 272 32.40 -11.38 -6.73
N THR A 273 31.87 -11.53 -7.94
CA THR A 273 32.26 -10.71 -9.10
C THR A 273 31.07 -10.06 -9.81
N GLY A 274 31.33 -8.98 -10.56
CA GLY A 274 30.36 -8.26 -11.39
C GLY A 274 29.03 -7.95 -10.71
N SER A 275 27.92 -8.18 -11.43
CA SER A 275 26.57 -7.91 -10.93
C SER A 275 26.21 -8.75 -9.69
N ALA A 276 26.74 -9.97 -9.57
CA ALA A 276 26.54 -10.79 -8.38
C ALA A 276 27.16 -10.15 -7.13
N ARG A 277 28.35 -9.55 -7.25
CA ARG A 277 28.97 -8.77 -6.17
C ARG A 277 28.11 -7.57 -5.78
N ALA A 278 27.67 -6.79 -6.77
CA ALA A 278 26.87 -5.58 -6.53
C ALA A 278 25.54 -5.91 -5.84
N LEU A 279 24.83 -6.93 -6.33
CA LEU A 279 23.59 -7.40 -5.71
C LEU A 279 23.80 -8.02 -4.31
N THR A 280 24.93 -8.68 -4.08
CA THR A 280 25.30 -9.18 -2.74
C THR A 280 25.52 -8.03 -1.76
N LEU A 281 26.25 -6.99 -2.17
CA LEU A 281 26.47 -5.79 -1.34
C LEU A 281 25.14 -5.09 -1.02
N ASN A 282 24.24 -4.97 -2.01
CA ASN A 282 22.90 -4.45 -1.79
C ASN A 282 22.09 -5.34 -0.82
N GLY A 283 22.12 -6.67 -1.01
CA GLY A 283 21.44 -7.64 -0.16
C GLY A 283 21.89 -7.56 1.31
N LEU A 284 23.20 -7.44 1.55
CA LEU A 284 23.78 -7.25 2.88
C LEU A 284 23.31 -5.95 3.53
N LEU A 285 23.25 -4.86 2.76
CA LEU A 285 22.82 -3.56 3.27
C LEU A 285 21.35 -3.59 3.70
N MET A 286 20.51 -4.26 2.91
CA MET A 286 19.08 -4.42 3.18
C MET A 286 18.82 -5.36 4.37
N ALA A 287 19.51 -6.51 4.42
CA ALA A 287 19.38 -7.49 5.49
C ALA A 287 19.91 -6.98 6.84
N GLY A 288 20.92 -6.10 6.81
CA GLY A 288 21.53 -5.50 8.00
C GLY A 288 20.64 -4.54 8.78
N GLY A 289 19.48 -4.14 8.24
CA GLY A 289 18.41 -3.48 8.99
C GLY A 289 18.81 -2.16 9.69
N GLY A 290 19.83 -1.46 9.17
CA GLY A 290 20.35 -0.23 9.76
C GLY A 290 21.52 -0.38 10.73
N ASP A 291 22.20 -1.53 10.79
CA ASP A 291 23.50 -1.66 11.45
C ASP A 291 24.50 -0.67 10.83
N GLU A 292 24.75 0.45 11.51
CA GLU A 292 25.61 1.55 11.03
C GLU A 292 27.03 1.07 10.73
N ARG A 293 27.57 0.15 11.53
CA ARG A 293 28.93 -0.37 11.36
C ARG A 293 29.03 -1.23 10.10
N LEU A 294 28.02 -2.05 9.84
CA LEU A 294 27.91 -2.79 8.60
C LEU A 294 27.76 -1.82 7.42
N GLY A 295 26.88 -0.82 7.53
CA GLY A 295 26.69 0.23 6.53
C GLY A 295 27.99 0.94 6.15
N GLN A 296 28.78 1.38 7.15
CA GLN A 296 30.10 2.01 6.95
C GLN A 296 31.08 1.10 6.21
N THR A 297 30.99 -0.22 6.41
CA THR A 297 31.88 -1.20 5.76
C THR A 297 31.44 -1.49 4.32
N ILE A 298 30.14 -1.64 4.08
CA ILE A 298 29.58 -2.10 2.80
C ILE A 298 29.38 -0.96 1.81
N ARG A 299 29.02 0.24 2.28
CA ARG A 299 28.65 1.36 1.42
C ARG A 299 29.75 1.76 0.42
N PRO A 300 31.03 1.94 0.80
CA PRO A 300 32.07 2.29 -0.17
C PRO A 300 32.22 1.24 -1.28
N ALA A 301 32.12 -0.04 -0.92
CA ALA A 301 32.19 -1.14 -1.88
C ALA A 301 30.97 -1.19 -2.81
N LEU A 302 29.77 -0.91 -2.29
CA LEU A 302 28.55 -0.83 -3.09
C LEU A 302 28.61 0.31 -4.11
N ILE A 303 29.10 1.48 -3.68
CA ILE A 303 29.26 2.66 -4.53
C ILE A 303 30.30 2.42 -5.62
N ALA A 304 31.41 1.77 -5.30
CA ALA A 304 32.39 1.34 -6.30
C ALA A 304 31.80 0.35 -7.32
N ALA A 305 30.86 -0.51 -6.89
CA ALA A 305 30.15 -1.47 -7.74
C ALA A 305 28.84 -0.93 -8.33
N TRP A 306 28.57 0.38 -8.26
CA TRP A 306 27.27 0.96 -8.60
C TRP A 306 26.84 0.66 -10.05
N ALA A 307 27.79 0.72 -10.99
CA ALA A 307 27.52 0.47 -12.41
C ALA A 307 27.07 -0.98 -12.69
N ASP A 308 27.45 -1.93 -11.83
CA ASP A 308 27.07 -3.34 -11.96
C ASP A 308 25.69 -3.64 -11.34
N LEU A 309 25.11 -2.69 -10.60
CA LEU A 309 23.75 -2.81 -10.06
C LEU A 309 22.71 -2.70 -11.19
N PRO A 310 21.64 -3.52 -11.14
CA PRO A 310 20.42 -3.28 -11.88
C PRO A 310 19.90 -1.84 -11.74
N SER A 311 19.40 -1.23 -12.83
CA SER A 311 18.81 0.11 -12.77
C SER A 311 17.65 0.21 -11.77
N GLU A 312 16.86 -0.86 -11.60
CA GLU A 312 15.80 -0.94 -10.58
C GLU A 312 16.36 -0.87 -9.15
N ALA A 313 17.45 -1.59 -8.86
CA ALA A 313 18.10 -1.54 -7.55
C ALA A 313 18.72 -0.15 -7.29
N GLN A 314 19.34 0.46 -8.30
CA GLN A 314 19.85 1.83 -8.20
C GLN A 314 18.71 2.83 -7.87
N ARG A 315 17.56 2.70 -8.55
CA ARG A 315 16.39 3.54 -8.30
C ARG A 315 15.82 3.33 -6.89
N ASP A 316 15.63 2.09 -6.45
CA ASP A 316 15.13 1.78 -5.10
C ASP A 316 16.04 2.38 -4.02
N LEU A 317 17.35 2.26 -4.20
CA LEU A 317 18.35 2.83 -3.30
C LEU A 317 18.26 4.36 -3.21
N ILE A 318 18.10 5.05 -4.34
CA ILE A 318 18.01 6.53 -4.39
C ILE A 318 16.64 7.02 -3.87
N GLN A 319 15.55 6.40 -4.29
CA GLN A 319 14.21 6.89 -3.99
C GLN A 319 13.75 6.50 -2.57
N TYR A 320 13.97 5.25 -2.16
CA TYR A 320 13.30 4.68 -0.99
C TYR A 320 14.26 4.26 0.12
N ARG A 321 15.53 3.99 -0.19
CA ARG A 321 16.54 3.50 0.77
C ARG A 321 17.73 4.44 0.98
N TRP A 322 17.55 5.72 0.66
CA TRP A 322 18.61 6.73 0.73
C TRP A 322 19.41 6.73 2.04
N PRO A 323 18.79 6.62 3.25
CA PRO A 323 19.56 6.62 4.51
C PRO A 323 20.64 5.54 4.61
N LEU A 324 20.52 4.44 3.86
CA LEU A 324 21.51 3.36 3.88
C LEU A 324 22.80 3.73 3.13
N ILE A 325 22.69 4.56 2.09
CA ILE A 325 23.79 4.94 1.19
C ILE A 325 24.16 6.43 1.24
N ALA A 326 23.44 7.23 2.02
CA ALA A 326 23.65 8.68 2.10
C ALA A 326 25.07 9.04 2.55
N GLY A 327 25.76 9.83 1.73
CA GLY A 327 27.11 10.31 1.98
C GLY A 327 27.65 11.11 0.79
N PRO A 328 28.65 11.99 1.01
CA PRO A 328 29.21 12.84 -0.05
C PRO A 328 29.77 12.05 -1.23
N GLU A 329 30.20 10.80 -1.01
CA GLU A 329 30.66 9.88 -2.05
C GLU A 329 29.60 9.53 -3.10
N MET A 330 28.30 9.76 -2.83
CA MET A 330 27.22 9.59 -3.79
C MET A 330 27.06 10.77 -4.76
N LEU A 331 27.58 11.96 -4.44
CA LEU A 331 27.43 13.16 -5.27
C LEU A 331 27.78 12.93 -6.75
N PRO A 332 28.89 12.26 -7.12
CA PRO A 332 29.20 12.00 -8.54
C PRO A 332 28.14 11.17 -9.26
N ILE A 333 27.47 10.24 -8.57
CA ILE A 333 26.39 9.43 -9.13
C ILE A 333 25.13 10.28 -9.30
N LEU A 334 24.77 11.06 -8.28
CA LEU A 334 23.59 11.93 -8.33
C LEU A 334 23.73 13.00 -9.42
N HIS A 335 24.89 13.64 -9.54
CA HIS A 335 25.15 14.61 -10.60
C HIS A 335 25.06 13.98 -12.00
N ARG A 336 25.48 12.73 -12.18
CA ARG A 336 25.32 12.02 -13.46
C ARG A 336 23.85 11.85 -13.82
N ILE A 337 23.00 11.46 -12.86
CA ILE A 337 21.56 11.32 -13.05
C ILE A 337 20.93 12.67 -13.45
N VAL A 338 21.34 13.75 -12.79
CA VAL A 338 20.84 15.10 -13.09
C VAL A 338 21.41 15.66 -14.40
N ALA A 339 22.58 15.21 -14.85
CA ALA A 339 23.17 15.63 -16.12
C ALA A 339 22.47 14.98 -17.34
N GLU A 340 21.77 13.86 -17.16
CA GLU A 340 20.97 13.24 -18.23
C GLU A 340 19.79 14.15 -18.63
N PRO A 341 19.29 14.05 -19.87
CA PRO A 341 18.09 14.78 -20.28
C PRO A 341 16.90 14.50 -19.34
N PRO A 342 16.12 15.52 -18.96
CA PRO A 342 14.96 15.32 -18.10
C PRO A 342 14.00 14.27 -18.68
N PRO A 343 13.63 13.24 -17.90
CA PRO A 343 12.67 12.23 -18.34
C PRO A 343 11.24 12.80 -18.38
N PRO A 344 10.30 12.11 -19.07
CA PRO A 344 8.90 12.51 -19.04
C PRO A 344 8.35 12.55 -17.61
N ALA A 345 7.52 13.56 -17.31
CA ALA A 345 6.89 13.72 -16.01
C ALA A 345 6.06 12.49 -15.61
N ARG A 346 5.90 12.26 -14.30
CA ARG A 346 5.12 11.14 -13.73
C ARG A 346 5.61 9.75 -14.16
N THR A 347 6.91 9.62 -14.40
CA THR A 347 7.56 8.33 -14.66
C THR A 347 8.56 7.99 -13.54
N GLU A 348 8.87 6.70 -13.38
CA GLU A 348 9.90 6.24 -12.42
C GLU A 348 11.26 6.94 -12.57
N PRO A 349 11.78 7.18 -13.80
CA PRO A 349 12.97 8.00 -13.98
C PRO A 349 12.81 9.45 -13.47
N ALA A 350 11.64 10.07 -13.65
CA ALA A 350 11.40 11.44 -13.14
C ALA A 350 11.43 11.48 -11.61
N MET A 351 10.79 10.51 -10.95
CA MET A 351 10.86 10.37 -9.48
C MET A 351 12.30 10.13 -8.99
N THR A 352 13.08 9.34 -9.73
CA THR A 352 14.51 9.13 -9.42
C THR A 352 15.31 10.42 -9.54
N ARG A 353 15.05 11.22 -10.58
CA ARG A 353 15.71 12.51 -10.79
C ARG A 353 15.35 13.51 -9.69
N ASP A 354 14.08 13.59 -9.30
CA ASP A 354 13.62 14.44 -8.21
C ASP A 354 14.28 14.05 -6.88
N ALA A 355 14.35 12.75 -6.59
CA ALA A 355 15.09 12.24 -5.44
C ALA A 355 16.58 12.62 -5.52
N ALA A 356 17.22 12.50 -6.69
CA ALA A 356 18.61 12.89 -6.87
C ALA A 356 18.84 14.40 -6.63
N LEU A 357 17.97 15.27 -7.16
CA LEU A 357 18.02 16.71 -6.92
C LEU A 357 17.90 17.04 -5.43
N LYS A 358 16.94 16.42 -4.74
CA LYS A 358 16.75 16.57 -3.30
C LYS A 358 17.99 16.12 -2.50
N HIS A 359 18.59 15.00 -2.87
CA HIS A 359 19.75 14.45 -2.18
C HIS A 359 21.04 15.24 -2.46
N ILE A 360 21.19 15.82 -3.66
CA ILE A 360 22.26 16.78 -3.91
C ILE A 360 22.07 17.99 -3.00
N TYR A 361 20.85 18.53 -2.88
CA TYR A 361 20.57 19.64 -1.96
C TYR A 361 20.86 19.29 -0.49
N GLU A 362 20.58 18.05 -0.06
CA GLU A 362 20.92 17.57 1.29
C GLU A 362 22.43 17.57 1.55
N LEU A 363 23.22 17.09 0.58
CA LEU A 363 24.67 16.90 0.73
C LEU A 363 25.49 18.15 0.38
N ASP A 364 25.02 18.94 -0.57
CA ASP A 364 25.58 20.21 -1.06
C ASP A 364 24.44 21.17 -1.42
N PRO A 365 23.98 21.99 -0.44
CA PRO A 365 22.86 22.89 -0.63
C PRO A 365 23.05 23.89 -1.78
N ALA A 366 24.29 24.32 -2.05
CA ALA A 366 24.58 25.28 -3.11
C ALA A 366 24.42 24.62 -4.48
N ALA A 367 25.06 23.47 -4.70
CA ALA A 367 24.96 22.73 -5.95
C ALA A 367 23.53 22.22 -6.20
N GLY A 368 22.84 21.77 -5.14
CA GLY A 368 21.45 21.32 -5.23
C GLY A 368 20.52 22.46 -5.62
N ARG A 369 20.65 23.64 -5.00
CA ARG A 369 19.87 24.82 -5.36
C ARG A 369 20.05 25.17 -6.84
N GLU A 370 21.29 25.20 -7.33
CA GLU A 370 21.58 25.50 -8.74
C GLU A 370 20.98 24.46 -9.69
N ALA A 371 21.07 23.17 -9.35
CA ALA A 371 20.51 22.08 -10.15
C ALA A 371 18.97 22.14 -10.22
N ILE A 372 18.31 22.39 -9.09
CA ILE A 372 16.85 22.51 -9.02
C ILE A 372 16.38 23.72 -9.83
N LEU A 373 17.06 24.86 -9.70
CA LEU A 373 16.76 26.05 -10.49
C LEU A 373 16.97 25.81 -11.99
N GLY A 374 18.03 25.08 -12.36
CA GLY A 374 18.30 24.67 -13.74
C GLY A 374 17.15 23.85 -14.35
N ASP A 375 16.64 22.86 -13.62
CA ASP A 375 15.48 22.08 -14.04
C ASP A 375 14.20 22.92 -14.09
N LEU A 376 13.98 23.81 -13.12
CA LEU A 376 12.80 24.68 -13.10
C LEU A 376 12.71 25.59 -14.34
N LEU A 377 13.86 26.10 -14.78
CA LEU A 377 14.00 26.97 -15.97
C LEU A 377 14.02 26.20 -17.30
N ASN A 378 14.25 24.88 -17.28
CA ASN A 378 14.27 24.05 -18.48
C ASN A 378 12.85 23.63 -18.88
N LEU A 379 12.39 24.08 -20.06
CA LEU A 379 11.03 23.78 -20.56
C LEU A 379 10.75 22.29 -20.79
N LYS A 380 11.78 21.45 -20.90
CA LYS A 380 11.63 19.99 -21.04
C LYS A 380 11.56 19.26 -19.69
N ALA A 381 11.92 19.93 -18.60
CA ALA A 381 11.85 19.37 -17.25
C ALA A 381 10.53 19.76 -16.56
N GLN A 382 10.10 18.91 -15.63
CA GLN A 382 8.97 19.15 -14.74
C GLN A 382 9.32 18.65 -13.32
N PRO A 383 10.25 19.32 -12.61
CA PRO A 383 10.64 18.88 -11.27
C PRO A 383 9.46 18.90 -10.30
N GLY A 384 9.43 17.93 -9.38
CA GLY A 384 8.40 17.83 -8.35
C GLY A 384 8.33 19.03 -7.41
N LEU A 385 7.14 19.34 -6.89
CA LEU A 385 6.90 20.49 -6.01
C LEU A 385 7.63 20.38 -4.67
N ASP A 386 7.86 19.16 -4.22
CA ASP A 386 8.64 18.76 -3.05
C ASP A 386 10.15 18.99 -3.22
N VAL A 387 10.64 19.11 -4.46
CA VAL A 387 11.99 19.59 -4.77
C VAL A 387 12.00 21.11 -4.90
N ILE A 388 11.03 21.68 -5.62
CA ILE A 388 10.91 23.14 -5.84
C ILE A 388 10.80 23.91 -4.52
N LYS A 389 10.09 23.37 -3.52
CA LYS A 389 9.94 24.01 -2.20
C LYS A 389 11.26 24.21 -1.44
N LEU A 390 12.35 23.56 -1.87
CA LEU A 390 13.70 23.73 -1.29
C LEU A 390 14.36 25.02 -1.76
N LEU A 391 13.91 25.60 -2.88
CA LEU A 391 14.44 26.87 -3.37
C LEU A 391 14.03 28.06 -2.46
N PRO A 392 14.90 29.06 -2.30
CA PRO A 392 14.54 30.30 -1.61
C PRO A 392 13.49 31.07 -2.42
N ARG A 393 12.75 31.95 -1.73
CA ARG A 393 11.66 32.72 -2.36
C ARG A 393 12.14 33.62 -3.49
N GLU A 394 13.37 34.13 -3.40
CA GLU A 394 13.97 34.98 -4.44
C GLU A 394 14.11 34.25 -5.77
N ASP A 395 14.54 32.98 -5.77
CA ASP A 395 14.69 32.18 -6.98
C ASP A 395 13.34 31.84 -7.62
N LEU A 396 12.36 31.51 -6.78
CA LEU A 396 10.99 31.27 -7.21
C LEU A 396 10.39 32.52 -7.86
N ALA A 397 10.63 33.70 -7.27
CA ALA A 397 10.16 34.97 -7.84
C ALA A 397 10.76 35.24 -9.23
N ILE A 398 12.04 34.90 -9.45
CA ILE A 398 12.69 35.01 -10.75
C ILE A 398 12.07 34.02 -11.75
N ALA A 399 11.86 32.78 -11.35
CA ALA A 399 11.28 31.74 -12.20
C ALA A 399 9.80 31.99 -12.57
N LEU A 400 9.04 32.69 -11.71
CA LEU A 400 7.62 32.97 -11.94
C LEU A 400 7.33 33.95 -13.08
N ARG A 401 8.22 34.90 -13.36
CA ARG A 401 7.99 35.87 -14.45
C ARG A 401 7.80 35.19 -15.82
N PRO A 402 8.74 34.34 -16.30
CA PRO A 402 8.55 33.65 -17.58
C PRO A 402 7.42 32.60 -17.53
N VAL A 403 7.06 32.08 -16.35
CA VAL A 403 5.88 31.22 -16.16
C VAL A 403 4.60 31.97 -16.52
N ILE A 404 4.41 33.19 -16.00
CA ILE A 404 3.22 34.01 -16.25
C ILE A 404 3.13 34.37 -17.74
N GLU A 405 4.25 34.73 -18.36
CA GLU A 405 4.31 35.02 -19.81
C GLU A 405 3.87 33.83 -20.66
N ARG A 406 4.33 32.60 -20.32
CA ARG A 406 3.91 31.39 -21.04
C ARG A 406 2.43 31.08 -20.89
N ILE A 407 1.85 31.32 -19.70
CA ILE A 407 0.40 31.16 -19.48
C ILE A 407 -0.38 32.11 -20.41
N GLY A 408 0.03 33.38 -20.47
CA GLY A 408 -0.60 34.37 -21.35
C GLY A 408 -0.47 34.04 -22.84
N ASN A 409 0.61 33.38 -23.25
CA ASN A 409 0.86 32.97 -24.64
C ASN A 409 0.31 31.58 -24.99
N HIS A 410 -0.35 30.89 -24.04
CA HIS A 410 -0.83 29.51 -24.18
C HIS A 410 0.26 28.46 -24.50
N ASP A 411 1.48 28.68 -24.01
CA ASP A 411 2.63 27.75 -24.14
C ASP A 411 3.13 27.27 -22.76
N ALA A 412 2.23 27.26 -21.76
CA ALA A 412 2.54 26.85 -20.40
C ALA A 412 2.57 25.32 -20.25
N ARG A 413 3.51 24.85 -19.43
CA ARG A 413 3.56 23.46 -18.95
C ARG A 413 2.50 23.25 -17.86
N GLU A 414 2.15 21.99 -17.59
CA GLU A 414 1.29 21.67 -16.44
C GLU A 414 1.88 22.21 -15.11
N LEU A 415 3.20 22.07 -14.92
CA LEU A 415 3.93 22.61 -13.77
C LEU A 415 3.78 24.14 -13.60
N ASP A 416 3.64 24.89 -14.70
CA ASP A 416 3.59 26.35 -14.67
C ASP A 416 2.34 26.84 -13.91
N TYR A 417 1.22 26.14 -14.01
CA TYR A 417 0.00 26.45 -13.25
C TYR A 417 0.14 26.15 -11.75
N GLU A 418 0.78 25.03 -11.39
CA GLU A 418 1.07 24.66 -9.99
C GLU A 418 2.04 25.66 -9.32
N LEU A 419 2.98 26.22 -10.09
CA LEU A 419 3.87 27.28 -9.60
C LEU A 419 3.09 28.57 -9.29
N VAL A 420 2.18 28.97 -10.18
CA VAL A 420 1.32 30.15 -9.95
C VAL A 420 0.39 29.92 -8.76
N ASP A 421 -0.24 28.74 -8.67
CA ASP A 421 -1.05 28.32 -7.52
C ASP A 421 -0.32 28.55 -6.19
N ARG A 422 0.92 28.06 -6.07
CA ARG A 422 1.63 28.09 -4.79
C ARG A 422 2.36 29.39 -4.51
N TYR A 423 2.90 30.04 -5.54
CA TYR A 423 3.86 31.13 -5.38
C TYR A 423 3.47 32.43 -6.12
N GLY A 424 2.48 32.39 -7.02
CA GLY A 424 2.02 33.57 -7.75
C GLY A 424 1.40 34.62 -6.83
N GLY A 425 1.68 35.90 -7.09
CA GLY A 425 1.02 37.03 -6.42
C GLY A 425 -0.05 37.68 -7.30
N ASP A 426 -0.62 38.78 -6.81
CA ASP A 426 -1.64 39.58 -7.49
C ASP A 426 -1.20 40.10 -8.86
N SER A 427 0.11 40.27 -9.07
CA SER A 427 0.69 40.71 -10.35
C SER A 427 0.43 39.74 -11.51
N ALA A 428 0.18 38.45 -11.24
CA ALA A 428 -0.15 37.46 -12.25
C ALA A 428 -1.65 37.42 -12.58
N LEU A 429 -2.50 38.04 -11.74
CA LEU A 429 -3.94 37.78 -11.73
C LEU A 429 -4.58 38.07 -13.08
N GLY A 430 -4.34 39.25 -13.66
CA GLY A 430 -4.95 39.64 -14.93
C GLY A 430 -4.60 38.71 -16.10
N VAL A 431 -3.35 38.21 -16.15
CA VAL A 431 -2.91 37.29 -17.21
C VAL A 431 -3.56 35.92 -17.05
N VAL A 432 -3.58 35.40 -15.82
CA VAL A 432 -4.13 34.07 -15.53
C VAL A 432 -5.66 34.06 -15.68
N GLN A 433 -6.34 35.15 -15.29
CA GLN A 433 -7.79 35.34 -15.51
C GLN A 433 -8.13 35.31 -17.00
N ALA A 434 -7.47 36.14 -17.80
CA ALA A 434 -7.73 36.21 -19.24
C ALA A 434 -7.53 34.85 -19.91
N ALA A 435 -6.42 34.16 -19.60
CA ALA A 435 -6.18 32.81 -20.11
C ALA A 435 -7.30 31.84 -19.71
N PHE A 436 -7.68 31.83 -18.43
CA PHE A 436 -8.69 30.92 -17.87
C PHE A 436 -10.06 31.08 -18.53
N GLU A 437 -10.55 32.31 -18.63
CA GLU A 437 -11.89 32.65 -19.13
C GLU A 437 -12.09 32.24 -20.61
N GLU A 438 -11.06 32.38 -21.44
CA GLU A 438 -11.10 32.00 -22.86
C GLU A 438 -11.40 30.50 -23.09
N ARG A 439 -11.11 29.66 -22.09
CA ARG A 439 -11.16 28.20 -22.21
C ARG A 439 -11.99 27.54 -21.11
N LEU A 440 -12.90 28.29 -20.47
CA LEU A 440 -13.77 27.75 -19.42
C LEU A 440 -14.43 26.43 -19.85
N GLY A 441 -14.31 25.40 -19.00
CA GLY A 441 -14.84 24.05 -19.24
C GLY A 441 -14.08 23.21 -20.27
N LYS A 442 -12.94 23.68 -20.79
CA LYS A 442 -12.08 22.95 -21.75
C LYS A 442 -10.67 22.68 -21.22
N TRP A 443 -10.35 23.18 -20.04
CA TRP A 443 -9.07 22.94 -19.38
C TRP A 443 -8.89 21.46 -19.02
N ASP A 444 -7.65 20.97 -19.10
CA ASP A 444 -7.30 19.76 -18.38
C ASP A 444 -7.46 19.98 -16.87
N CYS A 445 -7.76 18.90 -16.14
CA CYS A 445 -8.23 19.04 -14.77
C CYS A 445 -7.15 19.51 -13.79
N ALA A 446 -5.87 19.17 -14.01
CA ALA A 446 -4.80 19.58 -13.14
C ALA A 446 -4.56 21.10 -13.27
N SER A 447 -4.44 21.60 -14.51
CA SER A 447 -4.27 23.03 -14.77
C SER A 447 -5.47 23.84 -14.26
N GLN A 448 -6.70 23.36 -14.47
CA GLN A 448 -7.92 24.00 -13.95
C GLN A 448 -7.88 24.11 -12.42
N SER A 449 -7.62 23.01 -11.72
CA SER A 449 -7.58 22.97 -10.26
C SER A 449 -6.51 23.91 -9.68
N ALA A 450 -5.31 23.93 -10.27
CA ALA A 450 -4.24 24.83 -9.85
C ALA A 450 -4.65 26.31 -9.99
N MET A 451 -5.24 26.69 -11.13
CA MET A 451 -5.72 28.06 -11.32
C MET A 451 -6.88 28.43 -10.39
N LEU A 452 -7.82 27.52 -10.12
CA LEU A 452 -8.91 27.78 -9.17
C LEU A 452 -8.37 27.99 -7.75
N ARG A 453 -7.40 27.18 -7.29
CA ARG A 453 -6.74 27.40 -6.00
C ARG A 453 -5.96 28.72 -5.97
N TYR A 454 -5.26 29.08 -7.04
CA TYR A 454 -4.63 30.39 -7.19
C TYR A 454 -5.64 31.53 -7.01
N PHE A 455 -6.77 31.47 -7.71
CA PHE A 455 -7.82 32.49 -7.62
C PHE A 455 -8.41 32.57 -6.22
N LEU A 456 -8.70 31.43 -5.57
CA LEU A 456 -9.18 31.43 -4.19
C LEU A 456 -8.13 32.02 -3.23
N ARG A 457 -6.84 31.84 -3.50
CA ARG A 457 -5.77 32.42 -2.68
C ARG A 457 -5.65 33.93 -2.85
N VAL A 458 -5.72 34.43 -4.09
CA VAL A 458 -5.37 35.82 -4.46
C VAL A 458 -6.58 36.74 -4.63
N ALA A 459 -7.68 36.22 -5.20
CA ALA A 459 -8.92 36.96 -5.44
C ALA A 459 -10.14 36.10 -5.05
N PRO A 460 -10.40 35.89 -3.74
CA PRO A 460 -11.34 34.87 -3.25
C PRO A 460 -12.75 34.94 -3.86
N GLU A 461 -13.31 36.14 -4.03
CA GLU A 461 -14.65 36.33 -4.61
C GLU A 461 -14.69 35.90 -6.08
N TYR A 462 -13.67 36.26 -6.85
CA TYR A 462 -13.51 35.81 -8.23
C TYR A 462 -13.32 34.29 -8.26
N GLY A 463 -12.42 33.75 -7.44
CA GLY A 463 -12.16 32.30 -7.36
C GLY A 463 -13.41 31.49 -7.04
N ALA A 464 -14.22 31.92 -6.07
CA ALA A 464 -15.46 31.24 -5.72
C ALA A 464 -16.46 31.22 -6.88
N ARG A 465 -16.57 32.33 -7.62
CA ARG A 465 -17.38 32.39 -8.84
C ARG A 465 -16.88 31.44 -9.92
N GLU A 466 -15.57 31.40 -10.17
CA GLU A 466 -14.99 30.53 -11.18
C GLU A 466 -15.07 29.04 -10.80
N VAL A 467 -15.03 28.71 -9.51
CA VAL A 467 -15.34 27.34 -9.04
C VAL A 467 -16.76 26.97 -9.46
N SER A 468 -17.77 27.78 -9.12
CA SER A 468 -19.17 27.51 -9.50
C SER A 468 -19.35 27.42 -11.02
N ALA A 469 -18.70 28.31 -11.78
CA ALA A 469 -18.74 28.28 -13.24
C ALA A 469 -18.11 26.98 -13.80
N SER A 470 -16.98 26.55 -13.24
CA SER A 470 -16.29 25.33 -13.65
C SER A 470 -17.07 24.06 -13.33
N LEU A 471 -17.76 24.00 -12.18
CA LEU A 471 -18.65 22.89 -11.83
C LEU A 471 -19.86 22.78 -12.79
N SER A 472 -20.27 23.90 -13.36
CA SER A 472 -21.37 23.97 -14.33
C SER A 472 -20.92 23.65 -15.77
N ALA A 473 -19.63 23.83 -16.08
CA ALA A 473 -19.08 23.70 -17.42
C ALA A 473 -18.75 22.23 -17.79
N ARG A 474 -19.77 21.37 -17.84
CA ARG A 474 -19.63 19.89 -17.96
C ARG A 474 -19.47 19.34 -19.38
N LYS A 475 -19.40 20.22 -20.38
CA LYS A 475 -19.56 19.81 -21.80
C LYS A 475 -18.39 18.99 -22.33
N TYR A 476 -17.15 19.36 -22.00
CA TYR A 476 -15.97 18.79 -22.65
C TYR A 476 -15.13 17.92 -21.72
N THR A 477 -15.07 18.28 -20.44
CA THR A 477 -14.26 17.57 -19.45
C THR A 477 -15.11 17.15 -18.25
N ARG A 478 -14.65 16.11 -17.55
CA ARG A 478 -15.29 15.60 -16.33
C ARG A 478 -14.61 16.11 -15.06
N CYS A 479 -13.87 17.22 -15.15
CA CYS A 479 -13.11 17.74 -14.00
C CYS A 479 -14.03 18.10 -12.82
N TYR A 480 -15.27 18.51 -13.10
CA TYR A 480 -16.27 18.85 -12.10
C TYR A 480 -16.52 17.72 -11.08
N SER A 481 -16.32 16.44 -11.43
CA SER A 481 -16.67 15.32 -10.57
C SER A 481 -15.69 15.05 -9.43
N PHE A 482 -14.59 15.80 -9.34
CA PHE A 482 -13.61 15.72 -8.25
C PHE A 482 -12.99 17.09 -7.88
N GLN A 483 -13.52 18.18 -8.46
CA GLN A 483 -12.93 19.51 -8.38
C GLN A 483 -12.93 20.08 -6.97
N LEU A 484 -13.94 19.78 -6.15
CA LEU A 484 -14.09 20.33 -4.80
C LEU A 484 -13.04 19.75 -3.87
N GLN A 485 -12.73 18.45 -3.98
CA GLN A 485 -11.63 17.86 -3.21
C GLN A 485 -10.28 18.44 -3.63
N GLU A 486 -10.09 18.74 -4.92
CA GLU A 486 -8.86 19.35 -5.43
C GLU A 486 -8.61 20.78 -4.93
N LEU A 487 -9.62 21.49 -4.39
CA LEU A 487 -9.42 22.80 -3.76
C LEU A 487 -8.64 22.70 -2.45
N GLY A 488 -8.70 21.54 -1.78
CA GLY A 488 -8.01 21.29 -0.52
C GLY A 488 -8.28 22.38 0.52
N LYS A 489 -7.22 22.94 1.09
CA LYS A 489 -7.29 23.98 2.14
C LYS A 489 -7.96 25.28 1.68
N GLU A 490 -8.13 25.52 0.39
CA GLU A 490 -8.80 26.71 -0.15
C GLU A 490 -10.32 26.53 -0.23
N LEU A 491 -10.85 25.31 -0.07
CA LEU A 491 -12.28 25.00 -0.12
C LEU A 491 -13.16 25.93 0.73
N PRO A 492 -12.80 26.33 1.98
CA PRO A 492 -13.64 27.22 2.78
C PRO A 492 -14.05 28.52 2.07
N LYS A 493 -13.21 29.03 1.16
CA LYS A 493 -13.49 30.26 0.40
C LYS A 493 -14.52 30.06 -0.71
N ALA A 494 -14.71 28.82 -1.17
CA ALA A 494 -15.72 28.39 -2.13
C ALA A 494 -16.74 27.42 -1.52
N GLN A 495 -16.90 27.44 -0.19
CA GLN A 495 -17.73 26.46 0.52
C GLN A 495 -19.17 26.46 0.03
N GLN A 496 -19.70 27.63 -0.33
CA GLN A 496 -21.07 27.72 -0.84
C GLN A 496 -21.24 26.88 -2.12
N SER A 497 -20.27 26.89 -3.03
CA SER A 497 -20.30 26.05 -4.24
C SER A 497 -20.36 24.55 -3.90
N ALA A 498 -19.67 24.13 -2.84
CA ALA A 498 -19.72 22.74 -2.37
C ALA A 498 -21.05 22.41 -1.67
N ILE A 499 -21.62 23.34 -0.90
CA ILE A 499 -22.94 23.18 -0.27
C ILE A 499 -24.01 23.07 -1.36
N ASP A 500 -23.99 23.94 -2.36
CA ASP A 500 -24.93 23.91 -3.49
C ASP A 500 -24.82 22.59 -4.27
N ALA A 501 -23.60 22.07 -4.43
CA ALA A 501 -23.33 20.79 -5.09
C ALA A 501 -23.89 19.56 -4.36
N LEU A 502 -24.24 19.65 -3.07
CA LEU A 502 -24.90 18.54 -2.35
C LEU A 502 -26.28 18.19 -2.95
N ASP A 503 -26.92 19.16 -3.61
CA ASP A 503 -28.23 19.03 -4.23
C ASP A 503 -28.16 18.84 -5.76
N ASP A 504 -26.96 18.64 -6.32
CA ASP A 504 -26.77 18.44 -7.75
C ASP A 504 -27.38 17.11 -8.24
N PRO A 505 -27.96 17.06 -9.46
CA PRO A 505 -28.43 15.81 -10.04
C PRO A 505 -27.32 14.80 -10.36
N ASP A 506 -26.06 15.24 -10.51
CA ASP A 506 -24.92 14.35 -10.76
C ASP A 506 -24.37 13.77 -9.46
N ALA A 507 -24.52 12.45 -9.30
CA ALA A 507 -24.13 11.74 -8.09
C ALA A 507 -22.62 11.78 -7.80
N ASP A 508 -21.76 11.92 -8.82
CA ASP A 508 -20.32 11.98 -8.60
C ASP A 508 -19.93 13.35 -8.01
N LEU A 509 -20.57 14.43 -8.47
CA LEU A 509 -20.38 15.76 -7.89
C LEU A 509 -20.93 15.84 -6.46
N VAL A 510 -22.10 15.25 -6.19
CA VAL A 510 -22.63 15.16 -4.81
C VAL A 510 -21.62 14.43 -3.90
N LYS A 511 -21.07 13.31 -4.36
CA LYS A 511 -20.06 12.57 -3.61
C LYS A 511 -18.80 13.41 -3.35
N ASP A 512 -18.31 14.10 -4.38
CA ASP A 512 -17.16 15.00 -4.27
C ASP A 512 -17.40 16.10 -3.23
N ALA A 513 -18.58 16.73 -3.25
CA ALA A 513 -18.98 17.74 -2.29
C ALA A 513 -19.01 17.21 -0.85
N VAL A 514 -19.59 16.03 -0.63
CA VAL A 514 -19.64 15.38 0.70
C VAL A 514 -18.24 15.14 1.24
N LEU A 515 -17.35 14.56 0.42
CA LEU A 515 -15.97 14.28 0.81
C LEU A 515 -15.17 15.56 1.07
N ALA A 516 -15.31 16.55 0.20
CA ALA A 516 -14.62 17.83 0.32
C ALA A 516 -15.04 18.58 1.59
N LEU A 517 -16.35 18.71 1.83
CA LEU A 517 -16.91 19.37 3.01
C LEU A 517 -16.51 18.66 4.31
N GLY A 518 -16.52 17.33 4.33
CA GLY A 518 -16.06 16.56 5.49
C GLY A 518 -14.59 16.83 5.84
N ARG A 519 -13.72 16.99 4.83
CA ARG A 519 -12.27 17.09 5.03
C ARG A 519 -11.71 18.50 5.15
N TRP A 520 -12.33 19.48 4.49
CA TRP A 520 -11.85 20.87 4.47
C TRP A 520 -12.94 21.91 4.73
N GLY A 521 -14.23 21.53 4.76
CA GLY A 521 -15.31 22.46 5.06
C GLY A 521 -15.19 23.04 6.47
N SER A 522 -15.66 24.27 6.66
CA SER A 522 -15.73 24.92 7.98
C SER A 522 -16.70 24.18 8.91
N SER A 523 -16.79 24.60 10.17
CA SER A 523 -17.78 24.07 11.12
C SER A 523 -19.22 24.15 10.59
N ASP A 524 -19.53 25.15 9.76
CA ASP A 524 -20.88 25.40 9.25
C ASP A 524 -21.28 24.35 8.18
N ALA A 525 -20.30 23.68 7.57
CA ALA A 525 -20.54 22.59 6.63
C ALA A 525 -21.23 21.39 7.29
N GLU A 526 -21.07 21.19 8.61
CA GLU A 526 -21.72 20.10 9.34
C GLU A 526 -23.24 20.17 9.16
N THR A 527 -23.84 21.37 9.26
CA THR A 527 -25.29 21.55 9.14
C THR A 527 -25.79 21.20 7.73
N ALA A 528 -25.06 21.57 6.68
CA ALA A 528 -25.41 21.23 5.31
C ALA A 528 -25.36 19.72 5.05
N LEU A 529 -24.35 19.03 5.58
CA LEU A 529 -24.24 17.58 5.48
C LEU A 529 -25.39 16.84 6.19
N TRP A 530 -25.77 17.30 7.39
CA TRP A 530 -26.93 16.77 8.09
C TRP A 530 -28.23 16.98 7.31
N ALA A 531 -28.44 18.17 6.74
CA ALA A 531 -29.61 18.46 5.93
C ALA A 531 -29.66 17.55 4.68
N ARG A 532 -28.52 17.32 4.02
CA ARG A 532 -28.45 16.41 2.87
C ARG A 532 -28.72 14.95 3.25
N LEU A 533 -28.25 14.48 4.40
CA LEU A 533 -28.55 13.14 4.92
C LEU A 533 -30.05 12.98 5.21
N GLN A 534 -30.68 13.97 5.84
CA GLN A 534 -32.12 13.95 6.08
C GLN A 534 -32.92 13.90 4.76
N ARG A 535 -32.51 14.71 3.78
CA ARG A 535 -33.11 14.70 2.44
C ARG A 535 -32.92 13.36 1.75
N PHE A 536 -31.74 12.74 1.84
CA PHE A 536 -31.48 11.41 1.31
C PHE A 536 -32.49 10.39 1.86
N HIS A 537 -32.72 10.38 3.17
CA HIS A 537 -33.69 9.47 3.76
C HIS A 537 -35.13 9.73 3.29
N TRP A 538 -35.51 11.00 3.13
CA TRP A 538 -36.80 11.36 2.55
C TRP A 538 -36.95 10.86 1.10
N GLU A 539 -35.93 11.07 0.25
CA GLU A 539 -35.92 10.62 -1.15
C GLU A 539 -36.04 9.10 -1.29
N TRP A 540 -35.50 8.35 -0.33
CA TRP A 540 -35.44 6.89 -0.37
C TRP A 540 -36.53 6.20 0.48
N THR A 541 -37.43 6.98 1.08
CA THR A 541 -38.60 6.44 1.79
C THR A 541 -39.46 5.58 0.85
N GLY A 542 -39.85 4.38 1.29
CA GLY A 542 -40.57 3.39 0.48
C GLY A 542 -39.70 2.58 -0.51
N ARG A 543 -38.37 2.81 -0.54
CA ARG A 543 -37.40 2.07 -1.36
C ARG A 543 -36.27 1.44 -0.52
N GLU A 544 -36.50 1.26 0.77
CA GLU A 544 -35.51 0.81 1.75
C GLU A 544 -34.96 -0.59 1.41
N ASP A 545 -35.79 -1.47 0.87
CA ASP A 545 -35.38 -2.83 0.51
C ASP A 545 -34.33 -2.84 -0.61
N GLN A 546 -34.31 -1.83 -1.48
CA GLN A 546 -33.28 -1.69 -2.53
C GLN A 546 -31.92 -1.34 -1.96
N LEU A 547 -31.87 -0.71 -0.78
CA LEU A 547 -30.65 -0.35 -0.07
C LEU A 547 -30.16 -1.48 0.86
N ARG A 548 -31.06 -2.42 1.20
CA ARG A 548 -30.76 -3.59 2.03
C ARG A 548 -30.31 -4.81 1.22
N SER A 549 -30.74 -4.92 -0.03
CA SER A 549 -30.27 -5.95 -0.96
C SER A 549 -28.88 -5.58 -1.48
N MET A 550 -27.98 -6.56 -1.70
CA MET A 550 -26.70 -6.37 -2.41
C MET A 550 -26.91 -6.65 -3.90
N PRO A 551 -27.23 -5.65 -4.75
CA PRO A 551 -27.42 -5.84 -6.17
C PRO A 551 -26.08 -5.61 -6.89
N ASP A 552 -26.07 -5.70 -8.22
CA ASP A 552 -24.97 -5.25 -9.08
C ASP A 552 -24.46 -3.86 -8.63
N TYR A 553 -23.12 -3.68 -8.61
CA TYR A 553 -22.41 -2.47 -8.19
C TYR A 553 -22.95 -1.19 -8.87
N ARG A 554 -23.54 -1.32 -10.07
CA ARG A 554 -24.11 -0.20 -10.84
C ARG A 554 -25.58 0.12 -10.51
N SER A 555 -26.22 -0.68 -9.66
CA SER A 555 -27.63 -0.49 -9.32
C SER A 555 -27.88 0.85 -8.62
N PRO A 556 -29.09 1.42 -8.74
CA PRO A 556 -29.48 2.60 -7.95
C PRO A 556 -29.30 2.38 -6.45
N GLY A 557 -29.61 1.18 -5.94
CA GLY A 557 -29.48 0.82 -4.52
C GLY A 557 -28.02 0.88 -4.04
N SER A 558 -27.09 0.27 -4.77
CA SER A 558 -25.65 0.31 -4.42
C SER A 558 -25.10 1.74 -4.38
N ARG A 559 -25.51 2.59 -5.33
CA ARG A 559 -25.13 4.01 -5.36
C ARG A 559 -25.74 4.79 -4.20
N GLY A 560 -26.99 4.48 -3.82
CA GLY A 560 -27.65 5.05 -2.64
C GLY A 560 -26.92 4.71 -1.34
N VAL A 561 -26.59 3.42 -1.14
CA VAL A 561 -25.83 2.97 0.04
C VAL A 561 -24.46 3.64 0.11
N ALA A 562 -23.75 3.75 -1.02
CA ALA A 562 -22.46 4.44 -1.05
C ALA A 562 -22.60 5.91 -0.64
N LEU A 563 -23.62 6.63 -1.12
CA LEU A 563 -23.85 8.02 -0.74
C LEU A 563 -24.19 8.17 0.75
N GLU A 564 -25.05 7.31 1.30
CA GLU A 564 -25.35 7.28 2.76
C GLU A 564 -24.07 7.05 3.58
N GLN A 565 -23.22 6.12 3.15
CA GLN A 565 -21.94 5.82 3.80
C GLN A 565 -21.00 7.03 3.81
N GLU A 566 -20.86 7.72 2.68
CA GLU A 566 -20.01 8.90 2.59
C GLU A 566 -20.57 10.06 3.42
N LEU A 567 -21.88 10.30 3.42
CA LEU A 567 -22.52 11.34 4.23
C LEU A 567 -22.29 11.12 5.72
N VAL A 568 -22.55 9.90 6.20
CA VAL A 568 -22.34 9.54 7.60
C VAL A 568 -20.87 9.60 7.98
N SER A 569 -19.97 9.12 7.10
CA SER A 569 -18.53 9.19 7.33
C SER A 569 -18.04 10.64 7.39
N ALA A 570 -18.51 11.51 6.49
CA ALA A 570 -18.18 12.93 6.48
C ALA A 570 -18.65 13.63 7.77
N ILE A 571 -19.89 13.38 8.22
CA ILE A 571 -20.41 13.93 9.48
C ILE A 571 -19.64 13.38 10.69
N ALA A 572 -19.39 12.07 10.75
CA ALA A 572 -18.77 11.43 11.91
C ALA A 572 -17.28 11.76 12.06
N LYS A 573 -16.57 11.90 10.94
CA LYS A 573 -15.10 12.06 10.87
C LYS A 573 -14.65 13.46 10.46
N GLY A 574 -15.58 14.40 10.33
CA GLY A 574 -15.27 15.74 9.85
C GLY A 574 -14.16 16.41 10.64
N THR A 575 -13.30 17.18 9.96
CA THR A 575 -12.07 17.68 10.58
C THR A 575 -12.31 18.93 11.43
N ASN A 576 -13.33 19.72 11.11
CA ASN A 576 -13.58 21.05 11.70
C ASN A 576 -14.75 21.09 12.71
N TRP A 577 -15.31 19.93 13.08
CA TRP A 577 -16.28 19.78 14.16
C TRP A 577 -16.07 18.46 14.90
N ILE A 578 -16.72 18.30 16.05
CA ILE A 578 -16.67 17.05 16.82
C ILE A 578 -18.00 16.30 16.76
N CYS A 579 -17.90 14.98 16.60
CA CYS A 579 -18.99 14.02 16.64
C CYS A 579 -18.88 13.13 17.90
N PRO A 580 -19.35 13.62 19.07
CA PRO A 580 -19.36 12.86 20.32
C PRO A 580 -20.42 11.74 20.32
N PRO A 581 -20.45 10.87 21.35
CA PRO A 581 -21.34 9.71 21.41
C PRO A 581 -22.82 9.99 21.17
N ASP A 582 -23.34 11.15 21.59
CA ASP A 582 -24.73 11.57 21.35
C ASP A 582 -25.01 11.85 19.87
N LYS A 583 -24.11 12.56 19.17
CA LYS A 583 -24.22 12.75 17.71
C LYS A 583 -24.05 11.43 16.96
N LEU A 584 -23.14 10.57 17.39
CA LEU A 584 -22.96 9.23 16.83
C LEU A 584 -24.21 8.37 17.03
N ALA A 585 -24.84 8.40 18.21
CA ALA A 585 -26.08 7.69 18.45
C ALA A 585 -27.20 8.17 17.51
N ARG A 586 -27.31 9.49 17.27
CA ARG A 586 -28.24 10.03 16.29
C ARG A 586 -27.96 9.53 14.87
N LEU A 587 -26.70 9.36 14.46
CA LEU A 587 -26.36 8.75 13.17
C LEU A 587 -26.77 7.27 13.12
N ALA A 588 -26.56 6.52 14.21
CA ALA A 588 -26.91 5.11 14.30
C ALA A 588 -28.42 4.85 14.14
N GLU A 589 -29.26 5.80 14.57
CA GLU A 589 -30.72 5.73 14.39
C GLU A 589 -31.17 5.96 12.95
N LEU A 590 -30.36 6.63 12.13
CA LEU A 590 -30.72 7.01 10.76
C LEU A 590 -30.30 5.97 9.73
N VAL A 591 -29.17 5.29 9.95
CA VAL A 591 -28.58 4.39 8.95
C VAL A 591 -29.43 3.15 8.67
N TRP A 592 -29.51 2.77 7.39
CA TRP A 592 -30.30 1.59 6.98
C TRP A 592 -29.53 0.27 6.98
N THR A 593 -28.20 0.32 6.93
CA THR A 593 -27.36 -0.88 6.88
C THR A 593 -26.82 -1.26 8.27
N LYS A 594 -26.97 -2.54 8.65
CA LYS A 594 -26.45 -3.04 9.93
C LYS A 594 -24.93 -2.89 10.06
N GLY A 595 -24.19 -3.03 8.95
CA GLY A 595 -22.73 -2.86 8.96
C GLY A 595 -22.30 -1.44 9.34
N GLN A 596 -23.01 -0.43 8.83
CA GLN A 596 -22.74 0.96 9.18
C GLN A 596 -23.17 1.28 10.62
N MET A 597 -24.30 0.72 11.07
CA MET A 597 -24.72 0.80 12.47
C MET A 597 -23.66 0.24 13.42
N GLN A 598 -23.14 -0.96 13.14
CA GLN A 598 -22.06 -1.59 13.91
C GLN A 598 -20.77 -0.76 13.92
N GLN A 599 -20.43 -0.13 12.79
CA GLN A 599 -19.28 0.77 12.71
C GLN A 599 -19.45 1.97 13.65
N ILE A 600 -20.62 2.59 13.67
CA ILE A 600 -20.93 3.72 14.55
C ILE A 600 -20.93 3.29 16.02
N GLU A 601 -21.52 2.14 16.34
CA GLU A 601 -21.47 1.55 17.69
C GLU A 601 -20.04 1.29 18.16
N GLY A 602 -19.15 0.87 17.25
CA GLY A 602 -17.71 0.75 17.49
C GLY A 602 -17.09 2.06 17.93
N TRP A 603 -17.36 3.15 17.20
CA TRP A 603 -16.89 4.49 17.59
C TRP A 603 -17.44 4.94 18.94
N VAL A 604 -18.74 4.72 19.20
CA VAL A 604 -19.34 5.02 20.52
C VAL A 604 -18.65 4.26 21.64
N LYS A 605 -18.29 3.00 21.40
CA LYS A 605 -17.55 2.17 22.37
C LYS A 605 -16.16 2.73 22.64
N GLU A 606 -15.42 3.15 21.63
CA GLU A 606 -14.09 3.78 21.78
C GLU A 606 -14.16 5.04 22.63
N TRP A 607 -15.15 5.91 22.39
CA TRP A 607 -15.38 7.10 23.21
C TRP A 607 -15.61 6.76 24.69
N LYS A 608 -16.40 5.71 24.97
CA LYS A 608 -16.72 5.27 26.34
C LYS A 608 -15.52 4.66 27.09
N GLN A 609 -14.45 4.26 26.40
CA GLN A 609 -13.23 3.75 27.03
C GLN A 609 -12.38 4.86 27.69
N GLY A 610 -12.64 6.14 27.38
CA GLY A 610 -12.11 7.30 28.12
C GLY A 610 -10.62 7.60 28.00
N SER A 611 -9.84 6.78 27.27
CA SER A 611 -8.38 6.91 27.15
C SER A 611 -7.90 6.71 25.71
N ALA A 612 -8.50 7.45 24.78
CA ALA A 612 -8.25 7.32 23.35
C ALA A 612 -6.77 7.54 23.01
N MET A 613 -6.24 6.70 22.11
CA MET A 613 -4.87 6.78 21.64
C MET A 613 -4.76 7.69 20.42
N ILE A 614 -3.78 8.58 20.42
CA ILE A 614 -3.27 9.27 19.25
C ILE A 614 -2.18 8.41 18.62
N HIS A 615 -2.42 8.00 17.39
CA HIS A 615 -1.48 7.24 16.57
C HIS A 615 -0.86 8.14 15.52
N ALA A 616 0.46 8.23 15.50
CA ALA A 616 1.22 8.90 14.44
C ALA A 616 1.72 7.87 13.42
N SER A 617 1.29 8.02 12.17
CA SER A 617 1.79 7.26 11.02
C SER A 617 2.92 8.05 10.36
N TRP A 618 4.10 7.44 10.31
CA TRP A 618 5.31 8.06 9.82
C TRP A 618 5.56 7.65 8.37
N PHE A 619 5.81 8.64 7.51
CA PHE A 619 6.17 8.43 6.11
C PHE A 619 7.61 8.94 5.87
N PRO A 620 8.26 8.54 4.77
CA PRO A 620 9.60 9.05 4.41
C PRO A 620 9.63 10.57 4.22
N GLU A 621 8.49 11.16 3.86
CA GLU A 621 8.30 12.61 3.79
C GLU A 621 8.08 13.21 5.20
N ASP A 622 8.50 14.46 5.42
CA ASP A 622 8.44 15.15 6.72
C ASP A 622 7.05 15.49 7.26
N ASN A 623 6.01 14.82 6.79
CA ASN A 623 4.61 15.10 7.10
C ASN A 623 3.91 13.84 7.64
N PRO A 624 4.04 13.51 8.93
CA PRO A 624 3.28 12.40 9.52
C PRO A 624 1.78 12.71 9.50
N THR A 625 0.96 11.66 9.46
CA THR A 625 -0.49 11.78 9.64
C THR A 625 -0.92 11.19 10.97
N PHE A 626 -1.99 11.71 11.54
CA PHE A 626 -2.45 11.35 12.87
C PHE A 626 -3.84 10.73 12.85
N SER A 627 -4.09 9.83 13.78
CA SER A 627 -5.42 9.26 14.04
C SER A 627 -5.74 9.29 15.52
N VAL A 628 -7.00 9.60 15.86
CA VAL A 628 -7.54 9.58 17.22
C VAL A 628 -9.04 9.28 17.13
N LEU A 629 -9.51 8.24 17.83
CA LEU A 629 -10.90 7.75 17.71
C LEU A 629 -11.27 7.50 16.23
N GLN A 630 -12.46 7.93 15.80
CA GLN A 630 -12.90 7.79 14.40
C GLN A 630 -12.17 8.72 13.41
N TYR A 631 -11.39 9.69 13.89
CA TYR A 631 -10.70 10.66 13.05
C TYR A 631 -9.35 10.10 12.61
N VAL A 632 -9.16 9.96 11.31
CA VAL A 632 -7.98 9.29 10.73
C VAL A 632 -7.34 10.17 9.65
N GLN A 633 -6.06 9.94 9.38
CA GLN A 633 -5.28 10.65 8.35
C GLN A 633 -5.30 12.19 8.51
N LEU A 634 -5.34 12.67 9.74
CA LEU A 634 -5.27 14.10 10.04
C LEU A 634 -3.87 14.62 9.75
N THR A 635 -3.77 15.77 9.09
CA THR A 635 -2.53 16.56 9.05
C THR A 635 -2.21 17.13 10.43
N GLU A 636 -1.00 17.67 10.63
CA GLU A 636 -0.62 18.34 11.89
C GLU A 636 -1.60 19.49 12.22
N ASP A 637 -1.98 20.30 11.24
CA ASP A 637 -2.94 21.40 11.42
C ASP A 637 -4.35 20.90 11.75
N GLN A 638 -4.80 19.82 11.11
CA GLN A 638 -6.11 19.22 11.41
C GLN A 638 -6.12 18.55 12.80
N LEU A 639 -5.02 17.93 13.24
CA LEU A 639 -4.91 17.41 14.59
C LEU A 639 -4.97 18.55 15.61
N ARG A 640 -4.22 19.64 15.39
CA ARG A 640 -4.26 20.84 16.23
C ARG A 640 -5.69 21.39 16.35
N ALA A 641 -6.38 21.56 15.23
CA ALA A 641 -7.78 21.98 15.22
C ALA A 641 -8.68 20.99 15.98
N LYS A 642 -8.45 19.68 15.82
CA LYS A 642 -9.21 18.63 16.49
C LYS A 642 -9.02 18.65 18.01
N LEU A 643 -7.78 18.85 18.48
CA LEU A 643 -7.47 19.00 19.91
C LEU A 643 -8.26 20.15 20.54
N GLY A 644 -8.43 21.26 19.81
CA GLY A 644 -9.25 22.39 20.25
C GLY A 644 -10.77 22.13 20.28
N GLN A 645 -11.25 21.05 19.66
CA GLN A 645 -12.67 20.69 19.62
C GLN A 645 -13.04 19.68 20.72
N PHE A 646 -12.09 18.97 21.31
CA PHE A 646 -12.36 18.03 22.39
C PHE A 646 -12.85 18.76 23.65
N PRO A 647 -13.71 18.13 24.47
CA PRO A 647 -14.13 18.70 25.75
C PRO A 647 -12.94 18.97 26.67
N ARG A 648 -12.96 20.09 27.40
CA ARG A 648 -11.98 20.39 28.44
C ARG A 648 -11.91 19.24 29.46
N GLY A 649 -10.69 18.87 29.86
CA GLY A 649 -10.43 17.75 30.76
C GLY A 649 -10.29 16.38 30.07
N THR A 650 -10.40 16.32 28.74
CA THR A 650 -10.14 15.08 28.00
C THR A 650 -8.68 14.64 28.17
N GLN A 651 -8.49 13.34 28.41
CA GLN A 651 -7.17 12.72 28.47
C GLN A 651 -6.95 11.87 27.21
N LEU A 652 -5.87 12.15 26.49
CA LEU A 652 -5.49 11.40 25.29
C LEU A 652 -4.12 10.77 25.50
N ARG A 653 -3.95 9.55 25.02
CA ARG A 653 -2.70 8.81 25.13
C ARG A 653 -1.89 9.00 23.85
N TRP A 654 -0.60 9.29 23.94
CA TRP A 654 0.28 9.45 22.79
C TRP A 654 1.25 8.28 22.67
N GLN A 655 1.18 7.55 21.55
CA GLN A 655 2.04 6.40 21.29
C GLN A 655 3.44 6.84 20.83
N PHE A 656 4.48 6.38 21.54
CA PHE A 656 5.87 6.39 21.05
C PHE A 656 6.25 5.02 20.46
N TRP A 657 7.05 5.04 19.41
CA TRP A 657 7.59 3.85 18.74
C TRP A 657 9.05 3.65 19.10
N GLN A 658 9.40 2.46 19.54
CA GLN A 658 10.79 2.09 19.76
C GLN A 658 11.49 1.83 18.41
N PRO A 659 12.83 2.00 18.34
CA PRO A 659 13.59 1.68 17.13
C PRO A 659 13.25 0.28 16.59
N GLY A 660 12.96 0.19 15.29
CA GLY A 660 12.63 -1.08 14.62
C GLY A 660 11.17 -1.56 14.76
N GLN A 661 10.29 -0.83 15.46
CA GLN A 661 8.85 -1.19 15.53
C GLN A 661 8.05 -0.75 14.31
N ILE A 662 8.52 0.25 13.57
CA ILE A 662 7.86 0.79 12.37
C ILE A 662 8.85 0.98 11.22
N SER A 663 8.32 1.00 10.00
CA SER A 663 9.07 1.29 8.77
C SER A 663 8.36 2.42 7.99
N PRO A 664 9.06 3.52 7.64
CA PRO A 664 10.47 3.79 7.90
C PRO A 664 10.74 4.02 9.41
N PRO A 665 11.94 3.67 9.91
CA PRO A 665 12.30 3.94 11.29
C PRO A 665 12.34 5.46 11.53
N VAL A 666 11.82 5.89 12.68
CA VAL A 666 11.82 7.29 13.13
C VAL A 666 12.61 7.42 14.42
N SER A 667 13.47 8.43 14.53
CA SER A 667 14.25 8.66 15.75
C SER A 667 13.35 9.11 16.92
N MET A 668 13.73 8.73 18.15
CA MET A 668 13.02 9.16 19.35
C MET A 668 12.97 10.69 19.48
N ALA A 669 14.08 11.37 19.18
CA ALA A 669 14.14 12.84 19.20
C ALA A 669 13.10 13.48 18.26
N ARG A 670 12.89 12.89 17.07
CA ARG A 670 11.87 13.37 16.13
C ARG A 670 10.46 13.16 16.67
N GLN A 671 10.18 12.00 17.26
CA GLN A 671 8.88 11.74 17.88
C GLN A 671 8.59 12.70 19.05
N GLU A 672 9.58 12.96 19.90
CA GLU A 672 9.48 13.92 21.01
C GLU A 672 9.23 15.35 20.53
N ALA A 673 9.91 15.78 19.47
CA ALA A 673 9.70 17.10 18.91
C ALA A 673 8.26 17.33 18.42
N PHE A 674 7.63 16.32 17.82
CA PHE A 674 6.21 16.38 17.44
C PHE A 674 5.29 16.35 18.66
N TYR A 675 5.54 15.45 19.61
CA TYR A 675 4.78 15.37 20.85
C TYR A 675 4.77 16.70 21.61
N GLU A 676 5.93 17.35 21.79
CA GLU A 676 6.03 18.61 22.54
C GLU A 676 5.37 19.80 21.83
N ARG A 677 5.23 19.76 20.49
CA ARG A 677 4.40 20.74 19.78
C ARG A 677 2.92 20.50 20.11
N MET A 678 2.43 19.28 19.88
CA MET A 678 1.03 18.94 20.12
C MET A 678 0.61 19.06 21.58
N ARG A 679 1.49 18.76 22.54
CA ARG A 679 1.24 18.92 23.98
C ARG A 679 1.00 20.38 24.33
N ARG A 680 1.84 21.30 23.84
CA ARG A 680 1.67 22.74 24.08
C ARG A 680 0.32 23.24 23.55
N ASP A 681 -0.11 22.73 22.40
CA ASP A 681 -1.40 23.09 21.82
C ASP A 681 -2.57 22.49 22.60
N ALA A 682 -2.47 21.21 22.97
CA ALA A 682 -3.46 20.52 23.79
C ALA A 682 -3.70 21.23 25.14
N GLU A 683 -2.63 21.67 25.80
CA GLU A 683 -2.70 22.38 27.09
C GLU A 683 -3.47 23.70 27.02
N GLN A 684 -3.35 24.44 25.90
CA GLN A 684 -4.12 25.68 25.68
C GLN A 684 -5.63 25.43 25.65
N HIS A 685 -6.04 24.22 25.26
CA HIS A 685 -7.43 23.80 25.20
C HIS A 685 -7.88 22.97 26.42
N GLY A 686 -7.01 22.81 27.43
CA GLY A 686 -7.32 22.04 28.64
C GLY A 686 -7.38 20.53 28.39
N ILE A 687 -6.61 20.03 27.41
CA ILE A 687 -6.48 18.62 27.06
C ILE A 687 -5.15 18.10 27.62
N LEU A 688 -5.18 16.92 28.26
CA LEU A 688 -3.98 16.28 28.80
C LEU A 688 -3.49 15.20 27.83
N LEU A 689 -2.26 15.34 27.34
CA LEU A 689 -1.58 14.28 26.59
C LEU A 689 -0.70 13.44 27.53
N ILE A 690 -0.93 12.14 27.54
CA ILE A 690 -0.21 11.17 28.38
C ILE A 690 0.73 10.35 27.49
N LYS A 691 2.02 10.36 27.78
CA LYS A 691 3.00 9.53 27.05
C LYS A 691 2.75 8.04 27.30
N VAL A 692 2.84 7.25 26.24
CA VAL A 692 2.76 5.78 26.30
C VAL A 692 3.92 5.19 25.50
N ASN A 693 4.55 4.13 26.04
CA ASN A 693 5.71 3.48 25.42
C ASN A 693 6.91 4.43 25.23
N HIS A 694 7.01 5.46 26.08
CA HIS A 694 8.14 6.38 26.18
C HIS A 694 9.12 5.83 27.23
N PRO A 695 10.43 5.73 26.92
CA PRO A 695 11.43 5.11 27.79
C PRO A 695 11.73 5.91 29.07
#